data_AF-A0A7Y3K4N4-F1
#
_entry.id   AF-A0A7Y3K4N4-F1
#
_cell.length_a   1.000
_cell.length_b   1.000
_cell.length_c   1.000
_cell.angle_alpha   90.00
_cell.angle_beta   90.00
_cell.angle_gamma   90.00
#
_symmetry.space_group_name_H-M   'P 1'
#
loop_
_entity.id
_entity.type
_entity.pdbx_description
1 polymer ?
#
loop_
_entity_poly.entity_id
_entity_poly.type
_entity_poly.pdbx_seq_one_letter_code
_entity_poly.pdbx_strand_id
1 'polypeptide(L)'
;MPCELSHINRRAQSVGAHTLLLGRQAGREVVYSRQVGLLMVEKNSQPTVVIAGATDNQTPALVSAMLAEQGLKGGAVYASANNLPPVAQGWDGVKAVVIGASPSKLSSLQMQALRRWVLGGGRLWLQAARVPQVFCRRLLGRGWRAVVAGRTLSARLHFVATHLNHVVVLHRAVRMVELIPNGMHTLMTVNGWPAVLQERFGRGRVLVCSLDGDGLLNANGKASDVLWPALQRFYHERSRLVQHHQSVAAAMKQFARAQIGYRVMRRRTVAVILGLFCVGLLVAGVWLHRRNRLEKIVWLAGGGAVGVAALLVVLGLAQRQGVPATVSTVGFFQATGEDHAVIAHVAIAALSPHSRPAAIRSSVGGMLTMDMTGQRHNVTRLIWTDYNQWHSRGLMLPSGSLLGGQYRGILAVKVPQRVSAVYGPDGLELTWPRTAAALSNRVIVGPSGALRTVRKSPSLLAVGPGQILPSGQFVVTAVLSQQDRWRSDVLRALTRHEHYARPTLLAWSSRVASPIRLAGLDRNLSQSLVELPLRIHHTPANTNVVVPWPLLHYTLAAGPGQRSPALVFDQRNHKWIGHLSMPADVFVRFQLPRQILPIRLTSVNVTLDIVASGRPVRLALFSEGKPAVVIRRVGVVGRMALHGGAGQVAPDAGGGVWVQIRVGGGLDIAHAWGIKTVRLSVAGRTLQSN
;
A
#
# COMPACT_ATOMS: atom_id res chain seq x y z
N MET A 1 30.88 -38.25 -31.62
CA MET A 1 31.15 -38.24 -30.16
C MET A 1 29.93 -37.67 -29.44
N PRO A 2 29.23 -38.44 -28.60
CA PRO A 2 28.13 -37.92 -27.79
C PRO A 2 28.65 -37.49 -26.40
N CYS A 3 28.44 -36.23 -26.03
CA CYS A 3 28.69 -35.80 -24.64
C CYS A 3 27.52 -36.24 -23.74
N GLU A 4 27.84 -36.99 -22.69
CA GLU A 4 26.88 -37.34 -21.66
C GLU A 4 26.41 -36.11 -20.87
N LEU A 5 25.10 -35.97 -20.71
CA LEU A 5 24.48 -35.09 -19.71
C LEU A 5 23.91 -35.96 -18.58
N SER A 6 24.79 -36.68 -17.90
CA SER A 6 24.49 -37.40 -16.66
C SER A 6 24.56 -36.44 -15.46
N HIS A 7 23.52 -36.50 -14.62
CA HIS A 7 23.32 -35.86 -13.28
C HIS A 7 21.99 -35.09 -13.10
N ILE A 8 20.88 -35.66 -13.56
CA ILE A 8 19.56 -35.34 -13.00
C ILE A 8 19.43 -36.07 -11.65
N ASN A 9 19.62 -35.34 -10.55
CA ASN A 9 19.62 -35.89 -9.19
C ASN A 9 18.20 -36.34 -8.76
N ARG A 10 17.87 -37.61 -9.02
CA ARG A 10 16.59 -38.24 -8.64
C ARG A 10 16.51 -38.49 -7.12
N ARG A 11 16.01 -37.51 -6.37
CA ARG A 11 15.44 -37.73 -5.01
C ARG A 11 14.08 -37.06 -4.84
N ALA A 12 13.07 -37.66 -5.47
CA ALA A 12 11.68 -37.33 -5.19
C ALA A 12 11.21 -38.11 -3.94
N GLN A 13 11.17 -37.45 -2.79
CA GLN A 13 10.47 -37.97 -1.60
C GLN A 13 9.13 -37.25 -1.44
N SER A 14 8.06 -38.04 -1.40
CA SER A 14 6.71 -37.58 -1.03
C SER A 14 6.33 -38.14 0.34
N VAL A 15 6.03 -37.27 1.30
CA VAL A 15 5.56 -37.61 2.65
C VAL A 15 4.45 -36.64 3.05
N GLY A 16 3.42 -37.11 3.75
CA GLY A 16 2.30 -36.31 4.28
C GLY A 16 2.24 -36.29 5.81
N ALA A 17 1.45 -35.36 6.38
CA ALA A 17 1.26 -35.09 7.83
C ALA A 17 2.48 -34.46 8.57
N HIS A 18 2.38 -33.83 9.76
CA HIS A 18 1.33 -32.97 10.36
C HIS A 18 1.86 -32.14 11.57
N THR A 19 1.06 -31.16 12.03
CA THR A 19 1.15 -30.45 13.33
C THR A 19 2.29 -29.43 13.52
N LEU A 20 1.96 -28.27 14.10
CA LEU A 20 2.89 -27.14 14.30
C LEU A 20 3.11 -26.86 15.81
N LEU A 21 4.35 -27.04 16.28
CA LEU A 21 4.80 -26.83 17.66
C LEU A 21 5.79 -25.67 17.73
N LEU A 22 5.51 -24.69 18.59
CA LEU A 22 6.36 -23.52 18.83
C LEU A 22 7.00 -23.62 20.23
N GLY A 23 8.32 -23.50 20.29
CA GLY A 23 9.10 -23.46 21.54
C GLY A 23 10.31 -22.52 21.42
N ARG A 24 10.90 -22.15 22.55
CA ARG A 24 12.02 -21.17 22.59
C ARG A 24 13.06 -21.56 23.64
N GLN A 25 13.99 -22.44 23.27
CA GLN A 25 15.18 -22.76 24.08
C GLN A 25 16.33 -21.77 23.81
N ALA A 26 17.09 -21.41 24.85
CA ALA A 26 18.36 -20.69 24.77
C ALA A 26 18.38 -19.44 23.86
N GLY A 27 17.29 -18.65 23.85
CA GLY A 27 17.20 -17.39 23.11
C GLY A 27 16.87 -17.50 21.62
N ARG A 28 17.13 -18.65 20.98
CA ARG A 28 16.70 -18.96 19.61
C ARG A 28 15.24 -19.42 19.59
N GLU A 29 14.51 -19.08 18.53
CA GLU A 29 13.24 -19.75 18.22
C GLU A 29 13.57 -21.14 17.68
N VAL A 30 13.05 -22.19 18.31
CA VAL A 30 13.29 -23.59 17.92
C VAL A 30 11.95 -24.20 17.53
N VAL A 31 11.81 -24.49 16.24
CA VAL A 31 10.63 -25.18 15.70
C VAL A 31 10.89 -26.68 15.80
N TYR A 32 10.21 -27.36 16.73
CA TYR A 32 10.44 -28.77 17.06
C TYR A 32 9.79 -29.78 16.09
N SER A 33 9.18 -29.32 14.98
CA SER A 33 8.60 -30.19 13.95
C SER A 33 8.77 -29.59 12.55
N ARG A 34 9.15 -30.43 11.57
CA ARG A 34 9.25 -30.07 10.15
C ARG A 34 8.12 -30.74 9.37
N GLN A 35 7.51 -29.98 8.45
CA GLN A 35 6.47 -30.37 7.47
C GLN A 35 5.06 -30.47 8.10
N VAL A 36 4.00 -29.86 7.53
CA VAL A 36 3.71 -29.53 6.12
C VAL A 36 3.56 -28.01 5.86
N GLY A 37 3.87 -27.58 4.63
CA GLY A 37 3.10 -26.51 3.95
C GLY A 37 3.48 -25.05 4.23
N LEU A 38 4.36 -24.77 5.20
CA LEU A 38 5.14 -23.53 5.16
C LEU A 38 6.40 -23.81 4.33
N LEU A 39 6.58 -23.06 3.24
CA LEU A 39 7.90 -22.86 2.66
C LEU A 39 8.72 -21.98 3.61
N MET A 40 9.18 -22.61 4.71
CA MET A 40 10.14 -22.09 5.67
C MET A 40 11.50 -22.01 4.99
N VAL A 41 11.69 -20.91 4.27
CA VAL A 41 12.94 -20.64 3.59
C VAL A 41 13.82 -19.81 4.52
N GLU A 42 15.13 -19.99 4.41
CA GLU A 42 16.11 -19.18 5.10
C GLU A 42 15.81 -17.68 4.97
N LYS A 43 16.09 -16.96 6.06
CA LYS A 43 15.61 -15.59 6.32
C LYS A 43 15.99 -14.57 5.24
N ASN A 44 16.89 -14.92 4.33
CA ASN A 44 17.49 -14.05 3.31
C ASN A 44 17.13 -14.41 1.85
N SER A 45 16.38 -15.48 1.54
CA SER A 45 16.30 -16.00 0.15
C SER A 45 14.95 -16.60 -0.29
N GLN A 46 13.83 -15.86 -0.18
CA GLN A 46 12.52 -16.29 -0.71
C GLN A 46 12.62 -16.86 -2.15
N PRO A 47 12.15 -18.10 -2.42
CA PRO A 47 12.36 -18.78 -3.69
C PRO A 47 11.23 -18.48 -4.68
N THR A 48 11.47 -18.76 -5.95
CA THR A 48 10.40 -18.79 -6.96
C THR A 48 9.86 -20.21 -7.06
N VAL A 49 8.57 -20.42 -6.79
CA VAL A 49 7.92 -21.73 -6.95
C VAL A 49 7.49 -21.89 -8.42
N VAL A 50 7.89 -23.00 -9.03
CA VAL A 50 7.54 -23.35 -10.41
C VAL A 50 6.60 -24.55 -10.41
N ILE A 51 5.42 -24.36 -10.98
CA ILE A 51 4.41 -25.40 -11.22
C ILE A 51 4.46 -25.72 -12.72
N ALA A 52 5.25 -26.73 -13.06
CA ALA A 52 5.46 -27.23 -14.41
C ALA A 52 4.78 -28.61 -14.58
N GLY A 53 4.46 -28.98 -15.83
CA GLY A 53 4.03 -30.33 -16.17
C GLY A 53 5.22 -31.31 -16.18
N ALA A 54 4.95 -32.62 -16.11
CA ALA A 54 6.01 -33.64 -16.14
C ALA A 54 6.86 -33.62 -17.43
N THR A 55 6.33 -33.04 -18.51
CA THR A 55 6.99 -32.87 -19.82
C THR A 55 7.45 -31.42 -20.08
N ASP A 56 7.26 -30.51 -19.12
CA ASP A 56 7.58 -29.08 -19.28
C ASP A 56 8.99 -28.76 -18.77
N ASN A 57 9.99 -29.01 -19.61
CA ASN A 57 11.39 -28.66 -19.34
C ASN A 57 11.71 -27.17 -19.60
N GLN A 58 10.85 -26.46 -20.34
CA GLN A 58 11.10 -25.08 -20.78
C GLN A 58 10.81 -24.04 -19.71
N THR A 59 9.70 -24.16 -18.97
CA THR A 59 9.43 -23.24 -17.86
C THR A 59 10.52 -23.30 -16.77
N PRO A 60 11.01 -24.48 -16.35
CA PRO A 60 12.21 -24.60 -15.51
C PRO A 60 13.44 -23.88 -16.07
N ALA A 61 13.81 -24.13 -17.33
CA ALA A 61 14.97 -23.50 -17.96
C ALA A 61 14.85 -21.97 -17.95
N LEU A 62 13.70 -21.42 -18.37
CA LEU A 62 13.46 -19.98 -18.40
C LEU A 62 13.51 -19.34 -17.00
N VAL A 63 12.94 -19.99 -15.98
CA VAL A 63 12.99 -19.45 -14.61
C VAL A 63 14.41 -19.54 -14.03
N SER A 64 15.14 -20.63 -14.29
CA SER A 64 16.53 -20.79 -13.87
C SER A 64 17.46 -19.74 -14.51
N ALA A 65 17.37 -19.56 -15.82
CA ALA A 65 18.08 -18.49 -16.55
C ALA A 65 17.80 -17.12 -15.93
N MET A 66 16.53 -16.84 -15.61
CA MET A 66 16.12 -15.54 -15.06
C MET A 66 16.56 -15.28 -13.63
N LEU A 67 16.66 -16.31 -12.79
CA LEU A 67 17.19 -16.16 -11.43
C LEU A 67 18.71 -15.97 -11.44
N ALA A 68 19.41 -16.64 -12.36
CA ALA A 68 20.85 -16.47 -12.56
C ALA A 68 21.20 -15.04 -12.96
N GLU A 69 20.50 -14.46 -13.94
CA GLU A 69 20.77 -13.07 -14.37
C GLU A 69 20.50 -12.03 -13.28
N GLN A 70 19.51 -12.23 -12.39
CA GLN A 70 19.23 -11.25 -11.32
C GLN A 70 20.22 -11.33 -10.15
N GLY A 71 21.22 -12.22 -10.18
CA GLY A 71 22.10 -12.49 -9.04
C GLY A 71 21.32 -12.91 -7.78
N LEU A 72 20.13 -13.47 -7.96
CA LEU A 72 19.23 -13.76 -6.85
C LEU A 72 19.64 -15.03 -6.14
N LYS A 73 20.07 -14.89 -4.89
CA LYS A 73 20.39 -15.99 -3.97
C LYS A 73 19.17 -16.84 -3.55
N GLY A 74 18.03 -16.73 -4.22
CA GLY A 74 16.81 -17.51 -3.98
C GLY A 74 16.48 -18.36 -5.20
N GLY A 75 16.75 -19.67 -5.11
CA GLY A 75 16.58 -20.60 -6.22
C GLY A 75 15.13 -20.84 -6.65
N ALA A 76 14.97 -21.59 -7.74
CA ALA A 76 13.68 -22.13 -8.17
C ALA A 76 13.34 -23.38 -7.33
N VAL A 77 12.10 -23.48 -6.86
CA VAL A 77 11.57 -24.68 -6.19
C VAL A 77 10.49 -25.28 -7.07
N TYR A 78 10.75 -26.47 -7.59
CA TYR A 78 9.82 -27.22 -8.42
C TYR A 78 8.80 -27.94 -7.56
N ALA A 79 7.51 -27.63 -7.76
CA ALA A 79 6.45 -28.12 -6.89
C ALA A 79 5.39 -28.90 -7.68
N SER A 80 5.22 -30.18 -7.33
CA SER A 80 4.07 -30.98 -7.74
C SER A 80 2.79 -30.42 -7.11
N ALA A 81 1.67 -30.46 -7.84
CA ALA A 81 0.37 -29.96 -7.39
C ALA A 81 -0.07 -30.54 -6.04
N ASN A 82 0.29 -31.79 -5.74
CA ASN A 82 -0.04 -32.49 -4.49
C ASN A 82 0.62 -31.84 -3.25
N ASN A 83 1.75 -31.14 -3.42
CA ASN A 83 2.55 -30.60 -2.33
C ASN A 83 2.33 -29.09 -2.11
N LEU A 84 1.35 -28.49 -2.79
CA LEU A 84 1.10 -27.05 -2.72
C LEU A 84 0.26 -26.67 -1.48
N PRO A 85 0.58 -25.58 -0.75
CA PRO A 85 -0.13 -25.22 0.46
C PRO A 85 -1.62 -24.93 0.21
N PRO A 86 -2.56 -25.60 0.93
CA PRO A 86 -3.99 -25.36 0.77
C PRO A 86 -4.46 -24.07 1.45
N VAL A 87 -3.60 -23.39 2.23
CA VAL A 87 -3.85 -22.11 2.92
C VAL A 87 -2.97 -21.00 2.36
N ALA A 88 -3.51 -19.78 2.25
CA ALA A 88 -2.80 -18.64 1.63
C ALA A 88 -1.48 -18.27 2.33
N GLN A 89 -1.40 -18.48 3.65
CA GLN A 89 -0.24 -18.15 4.48
C GLN A 89 0.93 -19.11 4.29
N GLY A 90 0.69 -20.34 3.82
CA GLY A 90 1.78 -21.28 3.46
C GLY A 90 2.67 -20.75 2.32
N TRP A 91 2.13 -19.82 1.52
CA TRP A 91 2.81 -19.17 0.42
C TRP A 91 3.56 -17.88 0.82
N ASP A 92 3.50 -17.41 2.08
CA ASP A 92 4.11 -16.12 2.45
C ASP A 92 5.64 -16.10 2.31
N GLY A 93 6.30 -17.26 2.44
CA GLY A 93 7.73 -17.44 2.18
C GLY A 93 8.12 -17.43 0.69
N VAL A 94 7.16 -17.52 -0.24
CA VAL A 94 7.39 -17.60 -1.69
C VAL A 94 7.57 -16.23 -2.31
N LYS A 95 8.58 -16.04 -3.16
CA LYS A 95 8.81 -14.78 -3.89
C LYS A 95 7.86 -14.61 -5.07
N ALA A 96 7.74 -15.61 -5.93
CA ALA A 96 6.79 -15.64 -7.03
C ALA A 96 6.34 -17.09 -7.30
N VAL A 97 5.17 -17.25 -7.91
CA VAL A 97 4.67 -18.52 -8.43
C VAL A 97 4.62 -18.43 -9.95
N VAL A 98 5.25 -19.36 -10.63
CA VAL A 98 5.23 -19.49 -12.10
C VAL A 98 4.44 -20.73 -12.44
N ILE A 99 3.41 -20.59 -13.30
CA ILE A 99 2.62 -21.70 -13.80
C ILE A 99 2.97 -21.89 -15.27
N GLY A 100 3.73 -22.95 -15.53
CA GLY A 100 4.27 -23.33 -16.84
C GLY A 100 3.36 -24.24 -17.65
N ALA A 101 2.51 -25.03 -16.99
CA ALA A 101 1.55 -25.92 -17.64
C ALA A 101 0.24 -25.98 -16.85
N SER A 102 -0.82 -26.52 -17.46
CA SER A 102 -2.11 -26.75 -16.79
C SER A 102 -1.95 -27.70 -15.59
N PRO A 103 -2.13 -27.26 -14.34
CA PRO A 103 -2.08 -28.14 -13.19
C PRO A 103 -3.48 -28.73 -13.01
N SER A 104 -3.80 -29.76 -13.80
CA SER A 104 -5.09 -30.48 -13.74
C SER A 104 -5.39 -31.07 -12.35
N LYS A 105 -4.36 -31.22 -11.52
CA LYS A 105 -4.40 -31.75 -10.14
C LYS A 105 -4.51 -30.68 -9.03
N LEU A 106 -4.60 -29.38 -9.36
CA LEU A 106 -4.79 -28.34 -8.34
C LEU A 106 -6.21 -28.39 -7.75
N SER A 107 -6.32 -28.63 -6.44
CA SER A 107 -7.61 -28.63 -5.74
C SER A 107 -8.22 -27.23 -5.64
N SER A 108 -9.55 -27.15 -5.47
CA SER A 108 -10.28 -25.89 -5.28
C SER A 108 -9.75 -25.08 -4.09
N LEU A 109 -9.29 -25.74 -3.01
CA LEU A 109 -8.68 -25.09 -1.85
C LEU A 109 -7.33 -24.47 -2.20
N GLN A 110 -6.45 -25.20 -2.90
CA GLN A 110 -5.14 -24.68 -3.33
C GLN A 110 -5.29 -23.53 -4.35
N MET A 111 -6.25 -23.62 -5.29
CA MET A 111 -6.57 -22.50 -6.19
C MET A 111 -7.07 -21.28 -5.42
N GLN A 112 -7.95 -21.46 -4.43
CA GLN A 112 -8.42 -20.36 -3.58
C GLN A 112 -7.30 -19.77 -2.72
N ALA A 113 -6.40 -20.60 -2.18
CA ALA A 113 -5.23 -20.18 -1.42
C ALA A 113 -4.27 -19.35 -2.25
N LEU A 114 -3.94 -19.82 -3.46
CA LEU A 114 -3.09 -19.11 -4.40
C LEU A 114 -3.75 -17.78 -4.82
N ARG A 115 -5.04 -17.78 -5.17
CA ARG A 115 -5.79 -16.54 -5.48
C ARG A 115 -5.75 -15.55 -4.33
N ARG A 116 -6.02 -16.00 -3.09
CA ARG A 116 -5.93 -15.18 -1.87
C ARG A 116 -4.50 -14.63 -1.70
N TRP A 117 -3.46 -15.45 -1.85
CA TRP A 117 -2.08 -14.99 -1.75
C TRP A 117 -1.73 -13.92 -2.81
N VAL A 118 -2.18 -14.07 -4.07
CA VAL A 118 -2.00 -13.02 -5.09
C VAL A 118 -2.73 -11.74 -4.67
N LEU A 119 -4.01 -11.80 -4.29
CA LEU A 119 -4.75 -10.64 -3.77
C LEU A 119 -4.00 -9.93 -2.63
N GLY A 120 -3.39 -10.69 -1.73
CA GLY A 120 -2.61 -10.22 -0.57
C GLY A 120 -1.23 -9.62 -0.87
N GLY A 121 -0.82 -9.49 -2.13
CA GLY A 121 0.49 -8.96 -2.55
C GLY A 121 1.36 -9.93 -3.35
N GLY A 122 0.89 -11.16 -3.58
CA GLY A 122 1.62 -12.19 -4.30
C GLY A 122 2.02 -11.81 -5.73
N ARG A 123 2.87 -12.66 -6.33
CA ARG A 123 3.41 -12.48 -7.68
C ARG A 123 3.18 -13.76 -8.45
N LEU A 124 2.30 -13.70 -9.44
CA LEU A 124 1.91 -14.83 -10.28
C LEU A 124 2.37 -14.58 -11.72
N TRP A 125 3.07 -15.54 -12.30
CA TRP A 125 3.45 -15.55 -13.71
C TRP A 125 2.74 -16.74 -14.38
N LEU A 126 2.00 -16.47 -15.44
CA LEU A 126 1.27 -17.45 -16.24
C LEU A 126 1.90 -17.56 -17.64
N GLN A 127 2.26 -18.77 -18.06
CA GLN A 127 2.63 -19.08 -19.44
C GLN A 127 1.35 -19.42 -20.23
N ALA A 128 0.66 -18.40 -20.75
CA ALA A 128 -0.60 -18.58 -21.49
C ALA A 128 -0.45 -19.41 -22.77
N ALA A 129 0.77 -19.52 -23.33
CA ALA A 129 1.10 -20.47 -24.40
C ALA A 129 0.79 -21.95 -24.04
N ARG A 130 0.92 -22.29 -22.75
CA ARG A 130 0.80 -23.66 -22.21
C ARG A 130 -0.35 -23.85 -21.22
N VAL A 131 -0.79 -22.78 -20.56
CA VAL A 131 -1.85 -22.80 -19.54
C VAL A 131 -3.22 -22.49 -20.18
N PRO A 132 -4.20 -23.41 -20.11
CA PRO A 132 -5.53 -23.18 -20.67
C PRO A 132 -6.23 -21.96 -20.07
N GLN A 133 -6.86 -21.14 -20.92
CA GLN A 133 -7.59 -19.94 -20.49
C GLN A 133 -8.70 -20.25 -19.45
N VAL A 134 -9.31 -21.44 -19.52
CA VAL A 134 -10.29 -21.92 -18.52
C VAL A 134 -9.68 -21.99 -17.12
N PHE A 135 -8.43 -22.45 -16.99
CA PHE A 135 -7.72 -22.47 -15.72
C PHE A 135 -7.43 -21.04 -15.23
N CYS A 136 -6.94 -20.15 -16.12
CA CYS A 136 -6.70 -18.74 -15.78
C CYS A 136 -7.98 -18.03 -15.29
N ARG A 137 -9.11 -18.27 -15.96
CA ARG A 137 -10.44 -17.77 -15.57
C ARG A 137 -10.91 -18.36 -14.23
N ARG A 138 -10.68 -19.65 -13.96
CA ARG A 138 -11.01 -20.27 -12.66
C ARG A 138 -10.16 -19.69 -11.51
N LEU A 139 -8.85 -19.53 -11.73
CA LEU A 139 -7.92 -19.04 -10.72
C LEU A 139 -8.15 -17.55 -10.38
N LEU A 140 -8.33 -16.69 -11.38
CA LEU A 140 -8.41 -15.23 -11.19
C LEU A 140 -9.85 -14.68 -11.22
N GLY A 141 -10.84 -15.48 -11.64
CA GLY A 141 -12.22 -15.04 -11.78
C GLY A 141 -12.34 -13.83 -12.71
N ARG A 142 -13.04 -12.79 -12.23
CA ARG A 142 -13.20 -11.50 -12.93
C ARG A 142 -11.88 -10.74 -13.16
N GLY A 143 -10.81 -11.09 -12.43
CA GLY A 143 -9.48 -10.51 -12.64
C GLY A 143 -8.76 -11.03 -13.89
N TRP A 144 -9.24 -12.10 -14.54
CA TRP A 144 -8.73 -12.49 -15.85
C TRP A 144 -9.36 -11.64 -16.95
N ARG A 145 -8.55 -10.77 -17.55
CA ARG A 145 -8.99 -9.73 -18.48
C ARG A 145 -8.38 -9.86 -19.88
N ALA A 146 -8.21 -11.08 -20.38
CA ALA A 146 -7.74 -11.34 -21.75
C ALA A 146 -8.62 -12.38 -22.49
N VAL A 147 -8.88 -12.12 -23.76
CA VAL A 147 -9.55 -13.06 -24.67
C VAL A 147 -8.50 -13.69 -25.60
N VAL A 148 -8.64 -14.97 -25.93
CA VAL A 148 -7.79 -15.63 -26.92
C VAL A 148 -8.45 -15.40 -28.28
N ALA A 149 -7.73 -14.80 -29.22
CA ALA A 149 -8.15 -14.64 -30.61
C ALA A 149 -7.74 -15.87 -31.45
N GLY A 150 -6.52 -16.35 -31.25
CA GLY A 150 -5.93 -17.40 -32.07
C GLY A 150 -4.72 -18.06 -31.40
N ARG A 151 -4.10 -18.98 -32.14
CA ARG A 151 -2.84 -19.64 -31.78
C ARG A 151 -2.00 -19.76 -33.04
N THR A 152 -0.74 -19.35 -32.97
CA THR A 152 0.17 -19.35 -34.11
C THR A 152 1.51 -20.00 -33.73
N LEU A 153 2.18 -20.52 -34.75
CA LEU A 153 3.55 -21.01 -34.68
C LEU A 153 4.41 -20.06 -35.52
N SER A 154 5.48 -19.50 -34.95
CA SER A 154 6.40 -18.67 -35.74
C SER A 154 7.85 -18.92 -35.37
N ALA A 155 8.70 -19.02 -36.38
CA ALA A 155 10.15 -19.00 -36.26
C ALA A 155 10.72 -17.57 -36.26
N ARG A 156 10.01 -16.59 -36.85
CA ARG A 156 10.43 -15.18 -36.90
C ARG A 156 9.60 -14.35 -35.91
N LEU A 157 10.29 -13.69 -35.00
CA LEU A 157 9.69 -12.92 -33.91
C LEU A 157 10.15 -11.47 -33.98
N HIS A 158 9.22 -10.57 -34.29
CA HIS A 158 9.43 -9.13 -34.31
C HIS A 158 8.94 -8.53 -32.99
N PHE A 159 9.87 -8.26 -32.07
CA PHE A 159 9.63 -7.71 -30.75
C PHE A 159 9.54 -6.19 -30.78
N VAL A 160 8.44 -5.64 -30.27
CA VAL A 160 8.26 -4.18 -30.10
C VAL A 160 7.85 -3.86 -28.66
N ALA A 161 8.64 -3.01 -28.01
CA ALA A 161 8.42 -2.47 -26.67
C ALA A 161 8.88 -0.99 -26.59
N THR A 162 8.61 -0.31 -25.48
CA THR A 162 8.70 1.18 -25.36
C THR A 162 10.02 1.81 -25.82
N HIS A 163 11.14 1.08 -25.77
CA HIS A 163 12.46 1.54 -26.24
C HIS A 163 13.21 0.45 -27.03
N LEU A 164 12.52 -0.57 -27.53
CA LEU A 164 13.14 -1.72 -28.21
C LEU A 164 12.33 -2.09 -29.45
N ASN A 165 13.02 -2.19 -30.57
CA ASN A 165 12.53 -2.78 -31.81
C ASN A 165 13.57 -3.80 -32.27
N HIS A 166 13.25 -5.09 -32.22
CA HIS A 166 14.22 -6.16 -32.42
C HIS A 166 13.61 -7.37 -33.14
N VAL A 167 14.31 -7.93 -34.13
CA VAL A 167 13.89 -9.15 -34.82
C VAL A 167 14.78 -10.30 -34.39
N VAL A 168 14.16 -11.40 -33.93
CA VAL A 168 14.84 -12.68 -33.68
C VAL A 168 14.34 -13.69 -34.71
N VAL A 169 15.24 -14.46 -35.28
CA VAL A 169 14.92 -15.66 -36.06
C VAL A 169 15.36 -16.87 -35.24
N LEU A 170 14.45 -17.78 -34.98
CA LEU A 170 14.67 -19.00 -34.21
C LEU A 170 14.77 -20.20 -35.15
N HIS A 171 15.64 -21.15 -34.81
CA HIS A 171 15.81 -22.41 -35.55
C HIS A 171 14.58 -23.32 -35.50
N ARG A 172 13.65 -23.09 -34.55
CA ARG A 172 12.39 -23.83 -34.41
C ARG A 172 11.25 -22.84 -34.21
N ALA A 173 10.10 -23.11 -34.84
CA ALA A 173 8.91 -22.31 -34.64
C ALA A 173 8.38 -22.49 -33.21
N VAL A 174 8.15 -21.37 -32.52
CA VAL A 174 7.63 -21.35 -31.14
C VAL A 174 6.14 -21.05 -31.14
N ARG A 175 5.44 -21.57 -30.14
CA ARG A 175 4.00 -21.34 -29.97
C ARG A 175 3.74 -19.94 -29.41
N MET A 176 2.76 -19.26 -29.99
CA MET A 176 2.21 -18.02 -29.48
C MET A 176 0.69 -18.15 -29.37
N VAL A 177 0.12 -17.58 -28.30
CA VAL A 177 -1.33 -17.42 -28.14
C VAL A 177 -1.66 -15.96 -28.36
N GLU A 178 -2.55 -15.68 -29.31
CA GLU A 178 -2.91 -14.32 -29.66
C GLU A 178 -3.93 -13.82 -28.63
N LEU A 179 -3.54 -12.84 -27.83
CA LEU A 179 -4.34 -12.32 -26.72
C LEU A 179 -4.86 -10.91 -27.02
N ILE A 180 -6.17 -10.73 -26.91
CA ILE A 180 -6.82 -9.41 -26.88
C ILE A 180 -6.96 -8.97 -25.42
N PRO A 181 -6.21 -7.95 -24.96
CA PRO A 181 -6.26 -7.48 -23.57
C PRO A 181 -7.44 -6.54 -23.36
N ASN A 182 -8.40 -6.96 -22.53
CA ASN A 182 -9.50 -6.12 -22.06
C ASN A 182 -9.05 -5.29 -20.84
N GLY A 183 -8.09 -4.40 -21.04
CA GLY A 183 -7.58 -3.48 -20.01
C GLY A 183 -6.40 -3.99 -19.16
N MET A 184 -5.78 -5.13 -19.53
CA MET A 184 -4.44 -5.47 -19.04
C MET A 184 -3.39 -4.59 -19.73
N HIS A 185 -2.30 -4.25 -19.06
CA HIS A 185 -1.24 -3.42 -19.66
C HIS A 185 -0.28 -4.26 -20.50
N THR A 186 -0.25 -4.05 -21.81
CA THR A 186 0.77 -4.63 -22.70
C THR A 186 2.13 -4.00 -22.42
N LEU A 187 3.12 -4.81 -22.05
CA LEU A 187 4.51 -4.38 -21.87
C LEU A 187 5.34 -4.58 -23.14
N MET A 188 4.97 -5.57 -23.95
CA MET A 188 5.70 -5.99 -25.15
C MET A 188 4.72 -6.65 -26.13
N THR A 189 4.92 -6.39 -27.42
CA THR A 189 4.26 -7.12 -28.52
C THR A 189 5.28 -7.93 -29.31
N VAL A 190 4.82 -9.04 -29.90
CA VAL A 190 5.57 -9.85 -30.86
C VAL A 190 4.67 -10.05 -32.07
N ASN A 191 5.18 -9.74 -33.27
CA ASN A 191 4.43 -9.83 -34.53
C ASN A 191 3.07 -9.08 -34.47
N GLY A 192 3.05 -7.91 -33.83
CA GLY A 192 1.85 -7.09 -33.60
C GLY A 192 0.95 -7.54 -32.43
N TRP A 193 1.07 -8.79 -31.98
CA TRP A 193 0.25 -9.34 -30.90
C TRP A 193 0.86 -9.13 -29.51
N PRO A 194 0.07 -8.90 -28.45
CA PRO A 194 0.57 -8.79 -27.08
C PRO A 194 1.29 -10.07 -26.60
N ALA A 195 2.59 -9.93 -26.34
CA ALA A 195 3.49 -11.02 -25.95
C ALA A 195 3.67 -11.11 -24.43
N VAL A 196 3.80 -9.95 -23.78
CA VAL A 196 3.87 -9.83 -22.32
C VAL A 196 2.83 -8.83 -21.84
N LEU A 197 1.85 -9.31 -21.08
CA LEU A 197 0.82 -8.53 -20.43
C LEU A 197 1.07 -8.49 -18.92
N GLN A 198 0.77 -7.37 -18.27
CA GLN A 198 0.80 -7.27 -16.82
C GLN A 198 -0.49 -6.62 -16.30
N GLU A 199 -1.03 -7.15 -15.20
CA GLU A 199 -2.18 -6.55 -14.52
C GLU A 199 -2.04 -6.58 -12.99
N ARG A 200 -2.74 -5.68 -12.29
CA ARG A 200 -2.88 -5.72 -10.82
C ARG A 200 -4.05 -6.62 -10.42
N PHE A 201 -3.81 -7.48 -9.44
CA PHE A 201 -4.85 -8.33 -8.87
C PHE A 201 -4.81 -8.22 -7.34
N GLY A 202 -5.73 -7.42 -6.79
CA GLY A 202 -5.59 -6.91 -5.42
C GLY A 202 -4.31 -6.08 -5.28
N ARG A 203 -3.48 -6.38 -4.28
CA ARG A 203 -2.12 -5.82 -4.14
C ARG A 203 -1.05 -6.63 -4.90
N GLY A 204 -1.43 -7.77 -5.47
CA GLY A 204 -0.55 -8.60 -6.29
C GLY A 204 -0.36 -8.10 -7.72
N ARG A 205 0.53 -8.78 -8.43
CA ARG A 205 0.70 -8.66 -9.89
C ARG A 205 0.53 -10.02 -10.54
N VAL A 206 -0.16 -10.01 -11.68
CA VAL A 206 -0.19 -11.12 -12.63
C VAL A 206 0.61 -10.70 -13.86
N LEU A 207 1.64 -11.46 -14.19
CA LEU A 207 2.35 -11.39 -15.47
C LEU A 207 1.84 -12.52 -16.35
N VAL A 208 1.53 -12.23 -17.60
CA VAL A 208 1.09 -13.23 -18.58
C VAL A 208 2.02 -13.16 -19.78
N CYS A 209 2.73 -14.25 -20.05
CA CYS A 209 3.48 -14.43 -21.29
C CYS A 209 2.64 -15.27 -22.24
N SER A 210 2.43 -14.79 -23.45
CA SER A 210 1.64 -15.49 -24.48
C SER A 210 2.51 -16.28 -25.47
N LEU A 211 3.81 -16.00 -25.48
CA LEU A 211 4.85 -16.73 -26.19
C LEU A 211 5.39 -17.88 -25.34
N ASP A 212 5.76 -18.99 -25.99
CA ASP A 212 6.39 -20.14 -25.32
C ASP A 212 7.80 -19.83 -24.80
N GLY A 213 8.29 -20.64 -23.85
CA GLY A 213 9.54 -20.39 -23.12
C GLY A 213 10.78 -20.27 -24.00
N ASP A 214 10.88 -21.11 -25.04
CA ASP A 214 11.97 -21.05 -26.03
C ASP A 214 12.05 -19.69 -26.73
N GLY A 215 10.91 -19.04 -27.00
CA GLY A 215 10.86 -17.74 -27.66
C GLY A 215 11.22 -16.56 -26.74
N LEU A 216 11.39 -16.81 -25.45
CA LEU A 216 11.77 -15.84 -24.44
C LEU A 216 13.24 -15.96 -24.01
N LEU A 217 13.93 -17.03 -24.44
CA LEU A 217 15.35 -17.25 -24.27
C LEU A 217 16.14 -16.73 -25.48
N ASN A 218 17.41 -16.38 -25.26
CA ASN A 218 18.38 -16.12 -26.32
C ASN A 218 19.17 -17.39 -26.67
N ALA A 219 20.00 -17.32 -27.72
CA ALA A 219 20.80 -18.46 -28.20
C ALA A 219 21.74 -19.06 -27.13
N ASN A 220 22.11 -18.28 -26.11
CA ASN A 220 22.98 -18.70 -25.01
C ASN A 220 22.20 -19.32 -23.83
N GLY A 221 20.90 -19.61 -24.00
CA GLY A 221 20.03 -20.13 -22.93
C GLY A 221 19.77 -19.16 -21.78
N LYS A 222 20.18 -17.90 -21.91
CA LYS A 222 19.81 -16.81 -21.01
C LYS A 222 18.48 -16.21 -21.45
N ALA A 223 17.86 -15.33 -20.66
CA ALA A 223 16.66 -14.67 -21.15
C ALA A 223 16.98 -13.64 -22.23
N SER A 224 15.97 -13.32 -23.03
CA SER A 224 16.02 -12.19 -23.94
C SER A 224 16.12 -10.85 -23.19
N ASP A 225 16.99 -9.97 -23.66
CA ASP A 225 17.15 -8.59 -23.14
C ASP A 225 15.84 -7.80 -23.19
N VAL A 226 14.89 -8.23 -24.03
CA VAL A 226 13.55 -7.65 -24.19
C VAL A 226 12.61 -8.00 -23.03
N LEU A 227 12.68 -9.22 -22.49
CA LEU A 227 11.85 -9.66 -21.36
C LEU A 227 12.36 -9.12 -20.02
N TRP A 228 13.68 -8.92 -19.93
CA TRP A 228 14.39 -8.57 -18.71
C TRP A 228 13.82 -7.36 -17.93
N PRO A 229 13.54 -6.20 -18.54
CA PRO A 229 13.00 -5.03 -17.82
C PRO A 229 11.61 -5.29 -17.22
N ALA A 230 10.79 -6.12 -17.86
CA ALA A 230 9.46 -6.49 -17.35
C ALA A 230 9.59 -7.36 -16.10
N LEU A 231 10.48 -8.36 -16.11
CA LEU A 231 10.68 -9.27 -14.99
C LEU A 231 11.43 -8.62 -13.81
N GLN A 232 12.40 -7.73 -14.06
CA GLN A 232 13.01 -6.92 -13.00
C GLN A 232 11.94 -6.12 -12.23
N ARG A 233 11.03 -5.44 -12.95
CA ARG A 233 9.92 -4.69 -12.34
C ARG A 233 9.00 -5.62 -11.53
N PHE A 234 8.60 -6.76 -12.10
CA PHE A 234 7.72 -7.74 -11.46
C PHE A 234 8.26 -8.24 -10.10
N TYR A 235 9.55 -8.61 -10.03
CA TYR A 235 10.18 -9.08 -8.80
C TYR A 235 10.51 -7.96 -7.80
N HIS A 236 11.01 -6.80 -8.25
CA HIS A 236 11.41 -5.71 -7.35
C HIS A 236 10.24 -5.00 -6.66
N GLU A 237 9.04 -4.97 -7.25
CA GLU A 237 7.88 -4.40 -6.55
C GLU A 237 7.49 -5.20 -5.30
N ARG A 238 7.78 -6.52 -5.24
CA ARG A 238 7.39 -7.34 -4.08
C ARG A 238 8.16 -6.99 -2.82
N SER A 239 9.48 -6.81 -2.90
CA SER A 239 10.29 -6.53 -1.70
C SER A 239 9.83 -5.23 -1.01
N ARG A 240 9.43 -4.23 -1.79
CA ARG A 240 8.80 -3.00 -1.29
C ARG A 240 7.46 -3.24 -0.59
N LEU A 241 6.59 -4.09 -1.14
CA LEU A 241 5.33 -4.47 -0.47
C LEU A 241 5.58 -5.16 0.87
N VAL A 242 6.58 -6.05 0.95
CA VAL A 242 6.97 -6.72 2.21
C VAL A 242 7.49 -5.70 3.25
N GLN A 243 8.40 -4.81 2.86
CA GLN A 243 8.90 -3.74 3.74
C GLN A 243 7.78 -2.80 4.21
N HIS A 244 6.88 -2.41 3.30
CA HIS A 244 5.70 -1.62 3.63
C HIS A 244 4.81 -2.37 4.64
N HIS A 245 4.45 -3.63 4.41
CA HIS A 245 3.66 -4.44 5.37
C HIS A 245 4.31 -4.53 6.74
N GLN A 246 5.64 -4.69 6.82
CA GLN A 246 6.37 -4.71 8.10
C GLN A 246 6.32 -3.36 8.83
N SER A 247 6.55 -2.25 8.13
CA SER A 247 6.49 -0.90 8.74
C SER A 247 5.09 -0.54 9.26
N VAL A 248 4.04 -0.93 8.53
CA VAL A 248 2.63 -0.73 8.92
C VAL A 248 2.27 -1.62 10.10
N ALA A 249 2.68 -2.90 10.09
CA ALA A 249 2.49 -3.83 11.20
C ALA A 249 3.20 -3.35 12.49
N ALA A 250 4.40 -2.76 12.39
CA ALA A 250 5.10 -2.15 13.51
C ALA A 250 4.33 -0.94 14.08
N ALA A 251 3.89 0.00 13.22
CA ALA A 251 3.12 1.17 13.64
C ALA A 251 1.78 0.77 14.31
N MET A 252 1.07 -0.23 13.76
CA MET A 252 -0.15 -0.76 14.39
C MET A 252 0.14 -1.46 15.72
N LYS A 253 1.24 -2.22 15.85
CA LYS A 253 1.65 -2.85 17.13
C LYS A 253 1.94 -1.79 18.18
N GLN A 254 2.62 -0.69 17.81
CA GLN A 254 2.86 0.44 18.69
C GLN A 254 1.54 1.11 19.12
N PHE A 255 0.62 1.40 18.20
CA PHE A 255 -0.68 2.01 18.53
C PHE A 255 -1.55 1.08 19.40
N ALA A 256 -1.61 -0.22 19.09
CA ALA A 256 -2.36 -1.19 19.91
C ALA A 256 -1.84 -1.23 21.35
N ARG A 257 -0.52 -1.30 21.53
CA ARG A 257 0.13 -1.22 22.84
C ARG A 257 -0.15 0.12 23.55
N ALA A 258 -0.07 1.24 22.85
CA ALA A 258 -0.21 2.57 23.45
C ALA A 258 -1.64 2.90 23.94
N GLN A 259 -2.68 2.23 23.42
CA GLN A 259 -4.03 2.30 23.99
C GLN A 259 -4.17 1.56 25.33
N ILE A 260 -3.23 0.67 25.66
CA ILE A 260 -3.18 -0.04 26.93
C ILE A 260 -2.26 0.73 27.87
N GLY A 261 -2.87 1.47 28.78
CA GLY A 261 -2.16 2.32 29.71
C GLY A 261 -3.11 3.15 30.55
N TYR A 262 -2.52 3.96 31.42
CA TYR A 262 -3.22 4.76 32.39
C TYR A 262 -4.29 5.66 31.78
N ARG A 263 -5.46 5.68 32.43
CA ARG A 263 -6.35 6.83 32.33
C ARG A 263 -5.65 8.02 33.00
N VAL A 264 -5.15 8.95 32.20
CA VAL A 264 -5.03 10.34 32.67
C VAL A 264 -6.44 10.77 33.05
N MET A 265 -6.62 11.37 34.24
CA MET A 265 -7.93 11.85 34.68
C MET A 265 -8.59 12.70 33.59
N ARG A 266 -9.91 12.55 33.43
CA ARG A 266 -10.67 13.36 32.45
C ARG A 266 -10.41 14.83 32.77
N ARG A 267 -9.94 15.61 31.79
CA ARG A 267 -9.65 17.04 31.96
C ARG A 267 -10.83 17.82 32.57
N ARG A 268 -12.07 17.42 32.27
CA ARG A 268 -13.28 17.96 32.91
C ARG A 268 -13.32 17.74 34.43
N THR A 269 -12.90 16.58 34.94
CA THR A 269 -12.85 16.32 36.39
C THR A 269 -11.83 17.22 37.08
N VAL A 270 -10.63 17.36 36.49
CA VAL A 270 -9.60 18.29 37.01
C VAL A 270 -10.09 19.74 36.95
N ALA A 271 -10.70 20.16 35.84
CA ALA A 271 -11.25 21.50 35.68
C ALA A 271 -12.45 21.79 36.61
N VAL A 272 -13.28 20.78 36.93
CA VAL A 272 -14.37 20.91 37.91
C VAL A 272 -13.82 21.04 39.33
N ILE A 273 -12.82 20.22 39.70
CA ILE A 273 -12.16 20.33 41.02
C ILE A 273 -11.49 21.70 41.18
N LEU A 274 -10.71 22.13 40.19
CA LEU A 274 -10.03 23.43 40.22
C LEU A 274 -11.03 24.61 40.14
N GLY A 275 -12.11 24.47 39.37
CA GLY A 275 -13.18 25.45 39.27
C GLY A 275 -13.97 25.61 40.58
N LEU A 276 -14.32 24.50 41.24
CA LEU A 276 -14.93 24.51 42.58
C LEU A 276 -14.02 25.18 43.61
N PHE A 277 -12.70 24.93 43.55
CA PHE A 277 -11.72 25.62 44.39
C PHE A 277 -11.68 27.13 44.13
N CYS A 278 -11.64 27.57 42.86
CA CYS A 278 -11.64 29.00 42.51
C CYS A 278 -12.95 29.70 42.93
N VAL A 279 -14.10 29.04 42.73
CA VAL A 279 -15.42 29.56 43.17
C VAL A 279 -15.49 29.63 44.70
N GLY A 280 -15.01 28.59 45.40
CA GLY A 280 -14.93 28.58 46.86
C GLY A 280 -14.05 29.71 47.40
N LEU A 281 -12.91 29.99 46.76
CA LEU A 281 -12.05 31.13 47.10
C LEU A 281 -12.71 32.49 46.85
N LEU A 282 -13.45 32.65 45.74
CA LEU A 282 -14.21 33.86 45.47
C LEU A 282 -15.29 34.10 46.54
N VAL A 283 -16.08 33.07 46.88
CA VAL A 283 -17.12 33.15 47.91
C VAL A 283 -16.52 33.46 49.28
N ALA A 284 -15.45 32.77 49.66
CA ALA A 284 -14.73 33.03 50.90
C ALA A 284 -14.14 34.45 50.94
N GLY A 285 -13.53 34.91 49.84
CA GLY A 285 -12.95 36.26 49.73
C GLY A 285 -13.99 37.36 49.88
N VAL A 286 -15.14 37.25 49.19
CA VAL A 286 -16.26 38.19 49.33
C VAL A 286 -16.81 38.20 50.76
N TRP A 287 -16.93 37.04 51.40
CA TRP A 287 -17.41 36.92 52.79
C TRP A 287 -16.41 37.49 53.83
N LEU A 288 -15.10 37.26 53.65
CA LEU A 288 -14.04 37.80 54.50
C LEU A 288 -13.82 39.31 54.31
N HIS A 289 -14.01 39.80 53.08
CA HIS A 289 -14.02 41.23 52.78
C HIS A 289 -15.16 41.94 53.53
N ARG A 290 -16.40 41.39 53.48
CA ARG A 290 -17.54 41.88 54.28
C ARG A 290 -17.33 41.80 55.79
N ARG A 291 -16.30 41.10 56.28
CA ARG A 291 -15.93 40.99 57.71
C ARG A 291 -14.60 41.68 58.05
N ASN A 292 -14.02 42.47 57.14
CA ASN A 292 -12.72 43.16 57.33
C ASN A 292 -11.56 42.27 57.82
N ARG A 293 -11.55 40.97 57.47
CA ARG A 293 -10.48 40.03 57.87
C ARG A 293 -9.77 39.39 56.68
N LEU A 294 -9.46 40.21 55.66
CA LEU A 294 -8.77 39.77 54.44
C LEU A 294 -7.42 39.08 54.71
N GLU A 295 -6.73 39.44 55.79
CA GLU A 295 -5.54 38.75 56.33
C GLU A 295 -5.67 37.21 56.38
N LYS A 296 -6.86 36.66 56.67
CA LYS A 296 -7.08 35.22 56.78
C LYS A 296 -7.21 34.51 55.43
N ILE A 297 -7.30 35.24 54.32
CA ILE A 297 -7.46 34.65 52.98
C ILE A 297 -6.22 33.86 52.56
N VAL A 298 -5.02 34.26 53.00
CA VAL A 298 -3.75 33.57 52.69
C VAL A 298 -3.76 32.16 53.27
N TRP A 299 -4.18 32.01 54.52
CA TRP A 299 -4.29 30.71 55.19
C TRP A 299 -5.37 29.82 54.58
N LEU A 300 -6.52 30.38 54.21
CA LEU A 300 -7.59 29.64 53.53
C LEU A 300 -7.20 29.21 52.11
N ALA A 301 -6.50 30.05 51.36
CA ALA A 301 -5.99 29.72 50.03
C ALA A 301 -4.88 28.66 50.09
N GLY A 302 -3.93 28.79 51.02
CA GLY A 302 -2.89 27.80 51.25
C GLY A 302 -3.45 26.45 51.67
N GLY A 303 -4.27 26.42 52.73
CA GLY A 303 -4.90 25.19 53.22
C GLY A 303 -5.81 24.53 52.17
N GLY A 304 -6.62 25.31 51.45
CA GLY A 304 -7.46 24.81 50.38
C GLY A 304 -6.65 24.26 49.19
N ALA A 305 -5.56 24.91 48.81
CA ALA A 305 -4.67 24.42 47.74
C ALA A 305 -4.01 23.08 48.12
N VAL A 306 -3.53 22.94 49.37
CA VAL A 306 -2.99 21.67 49.89
C VAL A 306 -4.08 20.59 49.93
N GLY A 307 -5.29 20.92 50.37
CA GLY A 307 -6.43 19.99 50.37
C GLY A 307 -6.80 19.49 48.95
N VAL A 308 -6.83 20.38 47.96
CA VAL A 308 -7.06 20.03 46.55
C VAL A 308 -5.92 19.19 45.99
N ALA A 309 -4.67 19.52 46.30
CA ALA A 309 -3.51 18.74 45.90
C ALA A 309 -3.54 17.32 46.49
N ALA A 310 -3.82 17.18 47.79
CA ALA A 310 -3.98 15.91 48.47
C ALA A 310 -5.14 15.08 47.87
N LEU A 311 -6.30 15.70 47.61
CA LEU A 311 -7.43 15.05 46.96
C LEU A 311 -7.07 14.52 45.56
N LEU A 312 -6.34 15.30 44.75
CA LEU A 312 -5.86 14.88 43.43
C LEU A 312 -4.82 13.76 43.51
N VAL A 313 -3.95 13.76 44.53
CA VAL A 313 -2.99 12.68 44.79
C VAL A 313 -3.70 11.39 45.20
N VAL A 314 -4.66 11.46 46.14
CA VAL A 314 -5.45 10.29 46.58
C VAL A 314 -6.29 9.73 45.42
N LEU A 315 -6.98 10.58 44.66
CA LEU A 315 -7.71 10.16 43.45
C LEU A 315 -6.78 9.58 42.38
N GLY A 316 -5.56 10.10 42.27
CA GLY A 316 -4.51 9.56 41.41
C GLY A 316 -4.08 8.16 41.84
N LEU A 317 -3.76 7.96 43.12
CA LEU A 317 -3.36 6.69 43.73
C LEU A 317 -4.47 5.63 43.70
N ALA A 318 -5.72 6.01 43.99
CA ALA A 318 -6.87 5.13 43.86
C ALA A 318 -7.07 4.68 42.39
N GLN A 319 -6.87 5.58 41.42
CA GLN A 319 -6.85 5.21 40.00
C GLN A 319 -5.57 4.46 39.56
N ARG A 320 -4.51 4.41 40.39
CA ARG A 320 -3.29 3.64 40.09
C ARG A 320 -3.45 2.14 40.24
N GLN A 321 -4.27 1.69 41.18
CA GLN A 321 -4.33 0.28 41.58
C GLN A 321 -5.25 -0.59 40.70
N GLY A 322 -6.07 0.02 39.83
CA GLY A 322 -7.05 -0.68 39.00
C GLY A 322 -6.91 -0.43 37.50
N VAL A 323 -5.89 -0.99 36.84
CA VAL A 323 -5.91 -1.12 35.38
C VAL A 323 -6.76 -2.35 35.03
N PRO A 324 -7.99 -2.18 34.50
CA PRO A 324 -8.87 -3.32 34.22
C PRO A 324 -8.30 -4.20 33.12
N ALA A 325 -8.75 -5.45 33.07
CA ALA A 325 -8.35 -6.40 32.05
C ALA A 325 -8.67 -5.83 30.66
N THR A 326 -7.64 -5.47 29.90
CA THR A 326 -7.82 -4.67 28.68
C THR A 326 -7.16 -5.37 27.49
N VAL A 327 -7.94 -5.56 26.43
CA VAL A 327 -7.44 -5.86 25.10
C VAL A 327 -7.66 -4.67 24.18
N SER A 328 -6.63 -4.40 23.38
CA SER A 328 -6.61 -3.37 22.34
C SER A 328 -6.39 -4.05 20.99
N THR A 329 -7.27 -3.75 20.05
CA THR A 329 -7.20 -4.22 18.67
C THR A 329 -7.09 -3.02 17.73
N VAL A 330 -6.02 -2.97 16.94
CA VAL A 330 -5.83 -1.99 15.89
C VAL A 330 -5.78 -2.72 14.55
N GLY A 331 -6.85 -2.60 13.78
CA GLY A 331 -6.99 -3.21 12.47
C GLY A 331 -6.68 -2.23 11.33
N PHE A 332 -6.18 -2.79 10.23
CA PHE A 332 -6.06 -2.14 8.94
C PHE A 332 -6.69 -3.06 7.88
N PHE A 333 -7.71 -2.53 7.23
CA PHE A 333 -8.61 -3.28 6.34
C PHE A 333 -8.59 -2.65 4.94
N GLN A 334 -8.01 -3.36 3.97
CA GLN A 334 -7.84 -2.85 2.61
C GLN A 334 -8.82 -3.54 1.66
N ALA A 335 -9.74 -2.79 1.06
CA ALA A 335 -10.63 -3.32 0.04
C ALA A 335 -9.89 -3.47 -1.29
N THR A 336 -9.97 -4.66 -1.89
CA THR A 336 -9.36 -4.94 -3.21
C THR A 336 -10.19 -4.40 -4.40
N GLY A 337 -11.32 -3.75 -4.12
CA GLY A 337 -12.15 -2.98 -5.07
C GLY A 337 -13.09 -3.82 -5.94
N GLU A 338 -12.57 -4.87 -6.58
CA GLU A 338 -13.32 -5.69 -7.54
C GLU A 338 -13.73 -7.05 -6.99
N ASP A 339 -12.83 -7.72 -6.26
CA ASP A 339 -13.15 -8.95 -5.56
C ASP A 339 -13.82 -8.65 -4.21
N HIS A 340 -14.71 -9.57 -3.78
CA HIS A 340 -15.42 -9.54 -2.49
C HIS A 340 -14.47 -9.89 -1.31
N ALA A 341 -13.29 -9.28 -1.30
CA ALA A 341 -12.16 -9.62 -0.45
C ALA A 341 -11.52 -8.36 0.15
N VAL A 342 -11.35 -8.38 1.46
CA VAL A 342 -10.62 -7.35 2.23
C VAL A 342 -9.37 -7.98 2.84
N ILE A 343 -8.22 -7.38 2.60
CA ILE A 343 -6.97 -7.78 3.27
C ILE A 343 -7.00 -7.17 4.67
N ALA A 344 -6.84 -8.01 5.70
CA ALA A 344 -6.88 -7.59 7.09
C ALA A 344 -5.51 -7.81 7.75
N HIS A 345 -4.94 -6.73 8.26
CA HIS A 345 -3.78 -6.75 9.15
C HIS A 345 -4.24 -6.22 10.51
N VAL A 346 -4.07 -6.98 11.58
CA VAL A 346 -4.59 -6.60 12.91
C VAL A 346 -3.51 -6.77 13.96
N ALA A 347 -3.12 -5.68 14.62
CA ALA A 347 -2.34 -5.74 15.83
C ALA A 347 -3.26 -5.97 17.02
N ILE A 348 -2.89 -6.91 17.88
CA ILE A 348 -3.52 -7.15 19.18
C ILE A 348 -2.50 -6.85 20.28
N ALA A 349 -2.94 -6.18 21.33
CA ALA A 349 -2.24 -6.09 22.59
C ALA A 349 -3.23 -6.46 23.71
N ALA A 350 -2.78 -7.15 24.74
CA ALA A 350 -3.60 -7.51 25.89
C ALA A 350 -2.80 -7.41 27.19
N LEU A 351 -3.43 -6.88 28.23
CA LEU A 351 -2.87 -6.74 29.56
C LEU A 351 -3.86 -7.32 30.58
N SER A 352 -3.32 -8.11 31.50
CA SER A 352 -4.06 -8.68 32.62
C SER A 352 -3.38 -8.29 33.95
N PRO A 353 -4.10 -7.70 34.91
CA PRO A 353 -3.53 -7.41 36.24
C PRO A 353 -3.30 -8.67 37.10
N HIS A 354 -3.85 -9.82 36.71
CA HIS A 354 -3.65 -11.12 37.38
C HIS A 354 -3.29 -12.19 36.36
N SER A 355 -2.58 -13.24 36.77
CA SER A 355 -2.32 -14.39 35.89
C SER A 355 -3.64 -15.11 35.61
N ARG A 356 -4.00 -15.34 34.34
CA ARG A 356 -5.21 -16.10 33.97
C ARG A 356 -5.06 -16.91 32.68
N PRO A 357 -5.78 -18.03 32.53
CA PRO A 357 -6.03 -18.64 31.23
C PRO A 357 -6.75 -17.67 30.29
N ALA A 358 -6.43 -17.73 29.01
CA ALA A 358 -7.10 -16.97 27.97
C ALA A 358 -7.32 -17.82 26.71
N ALA A 359 -8.33 -17.45 25.93
CA ALA A 359 -8.61 -18.08 24.64
C ALA A 359 -8.74 -17.01 23.55
N ILE A 360 -7.85 -17.06 22.57
CA ILE A 360 -7.93 -16.32 21.32
C ILE A 360 -8.70 -17.18 20.33
N ARG A 361 -9.68 -16.62 19.64
CA ARG A 361 -10.42 -17.31 18.57
C ARG A 361 -10.66 -16.40 17.38
N SER A 362 -10.72 -17.01 16.20
CA SER A 362 -11.10 -16.36 14.95
C SER A 362 -12.11 -17.24 14.21
N SER A 363 -13.22 -16.63 13.78
CA SER A 363 -14.21 -17.26 12.88
C SER A 363 -13.87 -17.02 11.40
N VAL A 364 -12.68 -16.50 11.11
CA VAL A 364 -12.17 -16.24 9.76
C VAL A 364 -10.71 -16.69 9.63
N GLY A 365 -10.36 -17.24 8.46
CA GLY A 365 -9.03 -17.78 8.18
C GLY A 365 -7.94 -16.71 8.28
N GLY A 366 -6.74 -17.12 8.67
CA GLY A 366 -5.64 -16.19 8.96
C GLY A 366 -4.48 -16.88 9.66
N MET A 367 -3.37 -16.16 9.80
CA MET A 367 -2.31 -16.50 10.74
C MET A 367 -2.26 -15.42 11.82
N LEU A 368 -2.19 -15.84 13.09
CA LEU A 368 -1.82 -14.98 14.21
C LEU A 368 -0.41 -15.35 14.67
N THR A 369 0.50 -14.40 14.63
CA THR A 369 1.83 -14.50 15.24
C THR A 369 1.79 -13.77 16.58
N MET A 370 2.05 -14.48 17.68
CA MET A 370 2.08 -13.91 19.04
C MET A 370 3.50 -13.61 19.48
N ASP A 371 3.65 -12.53 20.25
CA ASP A 371 4.90 -12.08 20.84
C ASP A 371 5.12 -12.79 22.19
N MET A 372 5.62 -14.03 22.14
CA MET A 372 5.79 -14.90 23.31
C MET A 372 7.06 -14.56 24.14
N THR A 373 7.64 -13.38 23.96
CA THR A 373 8.74 -12.88 24.80
C THR A 373 8.33 -12.86 26.27
N GLY A 374 9.08 -13.55 27.12
CA GLY A 374 8.80 -13.68 28.56
C GLY A 374 7.98 -14.92 28.96
N GLN A 375 7.33 -15.62 28.03
CA GLN A 375 6.53 -16.82 28.34
C GLN A 375 7.32 -18.13 28.12
N ARG A 376 8.52 -18.25 28.69
CA ARG A 376 9.46 -19.36 28.37
C ARG A 376 8.95 -20.78 28.68
N HIS A 377 7.96 -20.94 29.56
CA HIS A 377 7.47 -22.26 30.01
C HIS A 377 6.04 -22.60 29.58
N ASN A 378 5.32 -21.72 28.86
CA ASN A 378 3.93 -21.96 28.45
C ASN A 378 3.83 -22.41 27.00
N VAL A 379 3.31 -23.62 26.77
CA VAL A 379 3.05 -24.15 25.42
C VAL A 379 1.66 -23.76 24.96
N THR A 380 1.56 -22.66 24.20
CA THR A 380 0.32 -22.29 23.51
C THR A 380 0.23 -22.99 22.15
N ARG A 381 -0.87 -23.72 21.91
CA ARG A 381 -1.18 -24.36 20.62
C ARG A 381 -2.25 -23.58 19.89
N LEU A 382 -2.08 -23.33 18.59
CA LEU A 382 -3.13 -22.86 17.70
C LEU A 382 -3.76 -24.08 17.00
N ILE A 383 -5.07 -24.23 17.14
CA ILE A 383 -5.84 -25.37 16.62
C ILE A 383 -6.80 -24.82 15.56
N TRP A 384 -6.63 -25.26 14.32
CA TRP A 384 -7.59 -25.01 13.25
C TRP A 384 -8.68 -26.09 13.31
N THR A 385 -9.92 -25.65 13.48
CA THR A 385 -11.11 -26.54 13.49
C THR A 385 -11.79 -26.58 12.13
N ASP A 386 -11.54 -25.58 11.28
CA ASP A 386 -11.99 -25.48 9.89
C ASP A 386 -10.97 -24.61 9.11
N TYR A 387 -11.04 -24.64 7.77
CA TYR A 387 -10.24 -23.81 6.88
C TYR A 387 -10.26 -22.31 7.24
N ASN A 388 -11.40 -21.82 7.75
CA ASN A 388 -11.54 -20.44 8.19
C ASN A 388 -11.69 -20.30 9.72
N GLN A 389 -11.50 -21.32 10.54
CA GLN A 389 -11.70 -21.20 11.99
C GLN A 389 -10.53 -21.77 12.78
N TRP A 390 -10.05 -20.99 13.76
CA TRP A 390 -9.02 -21.43 14.68
C TRP A 390 -9.20 -20.84 16.07
N HIS A 391 -8.67 -21.54 17.07
CA HIS A 391 -8.61 -21.09 18.45
C HIS A 391 -7.27 -21.46 19.10
N SER A 392 -6.88 -20.73 20.14
CA SER A 392 -5.72 -21.06 20.98
C SER A 392 -6.12 -21.96 22.15
N ARG A 393 -5.32 -22.97 22.46
CA ARG A 393 -5.38 -23.76 23.71
C ARG A 393 -4.05 -23.61 24.45
N GLY A 394 -4.11 -23.50 25.79
CA GLY A 394 -2.91 -23.32 26.62
C GLY A 394 -2.28 -21.93 26.54
N LEU A 395 -3.06 -20.89 26.23
CA LEU A 395 -2.60 -19.50 26.37
C LEU A 395 -2.83 -19.02 27.81
N MET A 396 -1.77 -18.51 28.43
CA MET A 396 -1.83 -17.78 29.70
C MET A 396 -1.52 -16.31 29.45
N LEU A 397 -2.22 -15.42 30.15
CA LEU A 397 -1.89 -14.01 30.26
C LEU A 397 -1.17 -13.78 31.60
N PRO A 398 0.16 -13.57 31.61
CA PRO A 398 0.90 -13.35 32.84
C PRO A 398 0.54 -11.99 33.46
N SER A 399 0.51 -11.94 34.80
CA SER A 399 0.25 -10.73 35.57
C SER A 399 1.16 -9.57 35.16
N GLY A 400 0.59 -8.38 34.99
CA GLY A 400 1.32 -7.14 34.66
C GLY A 400 1.96 -7.09 33.26
N SER A 401 1.96 -8.19 32.53
CA SER A 401 2.65 -8.31 31.23
C SER A 401 1.75 -7.98 30.04
N LEU A 402 2.37 -7.44 28.99
CA LEU A 402 1.69 -7.00 27.77
C LEU A 402 1.86 -8.05 26.66
N LEU A 403 0.92 -8.98 26.53
CA LEU A 403 0.89 -9.90 25.39
C LEU A 403 0.67 -9.08 24.10
N GLY A 404 1.58 -9.22 23.14
CA GLY A 404 1.44 -8.65 21.80
C GLY A 404 1.13 -9.71 20.76
N GLY A 405 0.50 -9.32 19.65
CA GLY A 405 0.34 -10.20 18.50
C GLY A 405 0.02 -9.44 17.22
N GLN A 406 0.22 -10.09 16.09
CA GLN A 406 -0.10 -9.59 14.76
C GLN A 406 -0.81 -10.67 13.96
N TYR A 407 -1.96 -10.33 13.41
CA TYR A 407 -2.75 -11.20 12.55
C TYR A 407 -2.75 -10.70 11.11
N ARG A 408 -2.70 -11.65 10.18
CA ARG A 408 -2.83 -11.40 8.74
C ARG A 408 -3.79 -12.41 8.13
N GLY A 409 -4.81 -11.89 7.44
CA GLY A 409 -5.84 -12.68 6.78
C GLY A 409 -6.45 -11.97 5.59
N ILE A 410 -7.26 -12.71 4.82
CA ILE A 410 -8.08 -12.15 3.75
C ILE A 410 -9.51 -12.57 4.01
N LEU A 411 -10.36 -11.57 4.23
CA LEU A 411 -11.72 -11.71 4.69
C LEU A 411 -12.66 -11.61 3.49
N ALA A 412 -13.57 -12.58 3.35
CA ALA A 412 -14.66 -12.48 2.40
C ALA A 412 -15.69 -11.46 2.91
N VAL A 413 -16.20 -10.59 2.03
CA VAL A 413 -17.17 -9.53 2.38
C VAL A 413 -18.38 -9.62 1.46
N LYS A 414 -19.58 -9.73 2.04
CA LYS A 414 -20.84 -9.91 1.29
C LYS A 414 -21.06 -8.83 0.22
N VAL A 415 -20.84 -7.57 0.56
CA VAL A 415 -21.02 -6.41 -0.34
C VAL A 415 -19.66 -5.74 -0.60
N PRO A 416 -19.29 -5.45 -1.86
CA PRO A 416 -18.04 -4.78 -2.17
C PRO A 416 -18.08 -3.34 -1.64
N GLN A 417 -17.15 -3.01 -0.75
CA GLN A 417 -17.01 -1.65 -0.21
C GLN A 417 -16.47 -0.73 -1.32
N ARG A 418 -17.36 0.06 -1.92
CA ARG A 418 -17.05 0.97 -3.03
C ARG A 418 -17.42 2.40 -2.68
N VAL A 419 -16.53 3.31 -3.03
CA VAL A 419 -16.78 4.75 -3.00
C VAL A 419 -16.87 5.23 -4.43
N SER A 420 -18.01 5.79 -4.81
CA SER A 420 -18.17 6.42 -6.12
C SER A 420 -17.71 7.86 -6.03
N ALA A 421 -17.01 8.35 -7.05
CA ALA A 421 -16.53 9.72 -7.09
C ALA A 421 -16.77 10.35 -8.48
N VAL A 422 -16.96 11.67 -8.52
CA VAL A 422 -17.13 12.46 -9.75
C VAL A 422 -16.39 13.79 -9.56
N TYR A 423 -15.81 14.35 -10.62
CA TYR A 423 -15.23 15.69 -10.55
C TYR A 423 -16.32 16.76 -10.76
N GLY A 424 -16.21 17.88 -10.07
CA GLY A 424 -17.14 19.00 -10.13
C GLY A 424 -16.44 20.33 -9.81
N PRO A 425 -17.20 21.42 -9.64
CA PRO A 425 -16.63 22.76 -9.50
C PRO A 425 -15.80 22.92 -8.21
N ASP A 426 -16.17 22.22 -7.13
CA ASP A 426 -15.45 22.26 -5.85
C ASP A 426 -14.29 21.24 -5.75
N GLY A 427 -14.03 20.46 -6.82
CA GLY A 427 -13.00 19.42 -6.84
C GLY A 427 -13.57 18.02 -7.06
N LEU A 428 -13.21 17.06 -6.21
CA LEU A 428 -13.71 15.67 -6.28
C LEU A 428 -14.81 15.46 -5.23
N GLU A 429 -16.00 15.10 -5.70
CA GLU A 429 -17.14 14.74 -4.87
C GLU A 429 -17.24 13.22 -4.70
N LEU A 430 -17.60 12.78 -3.49
CA LEU A 430 -17.63 11.39 -3.06
C LEU A 430 -19.04 11.02 -2.61
N THR A 431 -19.64 10.05 -3.28
CA THR A 431 -20.89 9.41 -2.84
C THR A 431 -20.59 8.10 -2.12
N TRP A 432 -21.16 7.97 -0.92
CA TRP A 432 -20.87 6.88 0.01
C TRP A 432 -22.14 6.13 0.43
N PRO A 433 -22.14 4.77 0.54
CA PRO A 433 -23.32 4.00 0.92
C PRO A 433 -23.80 4.32 2.35
N ARG A 434 -25.10 4.63 2.50
CA ARG A 434 -25.74 4.95 3.80
C ARG A 434 -25.54 3.90 4.89
N THR A 435 -25.35 2.63 4.53
CA THR A 435 -25.22 1.49 5.46
C THR A 435 -23.85 1.35 6.12
N ALA A 436 -22.83 2.05 5.64
CA ALA A 436 -21.46 1.78 6.10
C ALA A 436 -21.06 2.59 7.35
N ALA A 437 -20.04 2.06 8.05
CA ALA A 437 -19.66 2.48 9.40
C ALA A 437 -19.38 3.98 9.55
N ALA A 438 -19.56 4.49 10.78
CA ALA A 438 -19.19 5.86 11.14
C ALA A 438 -17.67 6.10 10.95
N LEU A 439 -17.33 6.78 9.86
CA LEU A 439 -15.95 7.12 9.50
C LEU A 439 -15.50 8.46 10.10
N SER A 440 -14.30 8.44 10.68
CA SER A 440 -13.59 9.58 11.30
C SER A 440 -12.21 9.76 10.66
N ASN A 441 -11.61 10.94 10.82
CA ASN A 441 -10.27 11.29 10.33
C ASN A 441 -10.03 10.83 8.87
N ARG A 442 -10.95 11.21 7.99
CA ARG A 442 -11.07 10.77 6.59
C ARG A 442 -10.17 11.58 5.66
N VAL A 443 -9.19 10.93 5.04
CA VAL A 443 -8.19 11.52 4.14
C VAL A 443 -8.22 10.78 2.79
N ILE A 444 -8.20 11.52 1.68
CA ILE A 444 -7.89 10.94 0.37
C ILE A 444 -6.39 11.06 0.15
N VAL A 445 -5.72 9.96 -0.19
CA VAL A 445 -4.33 9.95 -0.68
C VAL A 445 -4.36 9.71 -2.18
N GLY A 446 -3.73 10.59 -2.95
CA GLY A 446 -3.60 10.45 -4.40
C GLY A 446 -2.15 10.15 -4.81
N PRO A 447 -1.86 10.17 -6.13
CA PRO A 447 -0.52 9.84 -6.64
C PRO A 447 0.59 10.76 -6.11
N SER A 448 0.29 12.03 -5.85
CA SER A 448 1.31 13.04 -5.50
C SER A 448 1.16 13.65 -4.10
N GLY A 449 0.04 13.48 -3.41
CA GLY A 449 -0.18 14.04 -2.08
C GLY A 449 -1.46 13.57 -1.38
N ALA A 450 -1.92 14.31 -0.37
CA ALA A 450 -3.11 14.00 0.42
C ALA A 450 -4.10 15.18 0.54
N LEU A 451 -5.37 14.87 0.76
CA LEU A 451 -6.51 15.80 0.83
C LEU A 451 -7.43 15.43 2.01
N ARG A 452 -7.87 16.41 2.80
CA ARG A 452 -8.83 16.22 3.90
C ARG A 452 -10.27 16.28 3.41
N THR A 453 -11.07 15.23 3.60
CA THR A 453 -12.48 15.28 3.19
C THR A 453 -13.30 16.25 4.05
N VAL A 454 -14.04 17.14 3.41
CA VAL A 454 -15.11 17.94 4.03
C VAL A 454 -16.44 17.22 3.82
N ARG A 455 -17.33 17.27 4.81
CA ARG A 455 -18.68 16.71 4.69
C ARG A 455 -19.61 17.79 4.13
N LYS A 456 -20.24 17.55 2.97
CA LYS A 456 -21.34 18.38 2.45
C LYS A 456 -22.69 17.91 3.01
N SER A 457 -22.93 16.60 3.04
CA SER A 457 -24.14 15.99 3.58
C SER A 457 -23.83 14.65 4.29
N PRO A 458 -24.81 13.93 4.89
CA PRO A 458 -24.56 12.63 5.51
C PRO A 458 -23.89 11.60 4.58
N SER A 459 -24.22 11.62 3.28
CA SER A 459 -23.72 10.70 2.24
C SER A 459 -22.76 11.33 1.22
N LEU A 460 -22.67 12.67 1.16
CA LEU A 460 -21.81 13.40 0.23
C LEU A 460 -20.62 14.04 0.94
N LEU A 461 -19.41 13.71 0.49
CA LEU A 461 -18.16 14.37 0.91
C LEU A 461 -17.53 15.07 -0.30
N ALA A 462 -16.71 16.10 -0.06
CA ALA A 462 -15.96 16.79 -1.11
C ALA A 462 -14.51 17.02 -0.70
N VAL A 463 -13.62 17.10 -1.69
CA VAL A 463 -12.25 17.63 -1.56
C VAL A 463 -11.92 18.55 -2.73
N GLY A 464 -11.33 19.71 -2.42
CA GLY A 464 -10.89 20.70 -3.40
C GLY A 464 -9.53 21.28 -3.06
N PRO A 465 -9.14 22.39 -3.72
CA PRO A 465 -7.84 23.03 -3.51
C PRO A 465 -7.60 23.50 -2.07
N GLY A 466 -8.64 23.95 -1.36
CA GLY A 466 -8.55 24.40 0.04
C GLY A 466 -8.39 23.27 1.07
N GLN A 467 -8.48 22.01 0.65
CA GLN A 467 -8.43 20.83 1.52
C GLN A 467 -7.10 20.06 1.43
N ILE A 468 -6.11 20.60 0.71
CA ILE A 468 -4.82 19.97 0.49
C ILE A 468 -4.02 19.91 1.79
N LEU A 469 -3.50 18.73 2.12
CA LEU A 469 -2.71 18.50 3.32
C LEU A 469 -1.21 18.66 3.03
N PRO A 470 -0.43 19.29 3.94
CA PRO A 470 1.03 19.27 3.87
C PRO A 470 1.58 17.84 3.96
N SER A 471 2.70 17.59 3.29
CA SER A 471 3.35 16.28 3.28
C SER A 471 3.62 15.76 4.71
N GLY A 472 3.09 14.59 5.03
CA GLY A 472 3.27 13.95 6.35
C GLY A 472 2.34 14.47 7.47
N GLN A 473 1.38 15.35 7.16
CA GLN A 473 0.28 15.75 8.05
C GLN A 473 -1.04 15.11 7.62
N PHE A 474 -1.75 14.49 8.56
CA PHE A 474 -3.01 13.76 8.31
C PHE A 474 -4.18 14.21 9.20
N VAL A 475 -3.91 15.09 10.17
CA VAL A 475 -4.92 15.70 11.04
C VAL A 475 -4.59 17.18 11.13
N VAL A 476 -5.59 18.03 10.89
CA VAL A 476 -5.48 19.50 10.95
C VAL A 476 -6.52 19.99 11.96
N THR A 477 -6.08 20.09 13.21
CA THR A 477 -6.81 20.66 14.35
C THR A 477 -5.81 21.45 15.20
N ALA A 478 -6.23 22.58 15.78
CA ALA A 478 -5.36 23.42 16.61
C ALA A 478 -4.84 22.68 17.87
N VAL A 479 -5.61 21.71 18.36
CA VAL A 479 -5.21 20.82 19.46
C VAL A 479 -5.28 19.37 18.96
N LEU A 480 -4.15 18.64 19.05
CA LEU A 480 -4.07 17.22 18.70
C LEU A 480 -4.22 16.36 19.95
N SER A 481 -5.25 15.51 19.99
CA SER A 481 -5.37 14.47 21.01
C SER A 481 -4.26 13.41 20.85
N GLN A 482 -3.99 12.66 21.90
CA GLN A 482 -3.02 11.55 21.84
C GLN A 482 -3.44 10.48 20.80
N GLN A 483 -4.76 10.25 20.67
CA GLN A 483 -5.33 9.36 19.66
C GLN A 483 -5.10 9.89 18.24
N ASP A 484 -5.21 11.20 18.01
CA ASP A 484 -4.95 11.80 16.69
C ASP A 484 -3.47 11.74 16.31
N ARG A 485 -2.54 11.87 17.27
CA ARG A 485 -1.10 11.66 17.04
C ARG A 485 -0.84 10.24 16.55
N TRP A 486 -1.29 9.22 17.30
CA TRP A 486 -1.11 7.82 16.90
C TRP A 486 -1.77 7.48 15.54
N ARG A 487 -2.96 8.02 15.27
CA ARG A 487 -3.63 7.88 13.96
C ARG A 487 -2.80 8.51 12.84
N SER A 488 -2.23 9.70 13.07
CA SER A 488 -1.36 10.40 12.13
C SER A 488 -0.05 9.64 11.89
N ASP A 489 0.54 9.04 12.93
CA ASP A 489 1.76 8.24 12.82
C ASP A 489 1.55 6.95 12.01
N VAL A 490 0.43 6.26 12.18
CA VAL A 490 0.06 5.10 11.34
C VAL A 490 -0.16 5.52 9.87
N LEU A 491 -0.88 6.62 9.63
CA LEU A 491 -1.08 7.14 8.26
C LEU A 491 0.25 7.58 7.62
N ARG A 492 1.17 8.13 8.40
CA ARG A 492 2.53 8.47 7.96
C ARG A 492 3.37 7.23 7.66
N ALA A 493 3.27 6.17 8.45
CA ALA A 493 3.95 4.90 8.17
C ALA A 493 3.47 4.27 6.85
N LEU A 494 2.15 4.26 6.61
CA LEU A 494 1.54 3.80 5.36
C LEU A 494 2.05 4.56 4.13
N THR A 495 1.89 5.88 4.15
CA THR A 495 2.16 6.77 3.00
C THR A 495 3.66 7.00 2.72
N ARG A 496 4.58 6.64 3.62
CA ARG A 496 6.03 6.73 3.40
C ARG A 496 6.55 5.81 2.31
N HIS A 497 5.95 4.63 2.15
CA HIS A 497 6.47 3.56 1.28
C HIS A 497 5.48 3.12 0.20
N GLU A 498 4.20 3.50 0.29
CA GLU A 498 3.19 3.20 -0.71
C GLU A 498 2.89 4.40 -1.61
N HIS A 499 3.05 4.20 -2.91
CA HIS A 499 2.60 5.15 -3.93
C HIS A 499 1.19 4.80 -4.39
N TYR A 500 0.21 5.62 -4.01
CA TYR A 500 -1.21 5.45 -4.37
C TYR A 500 -1.48 5.89 -5.81
N ALA A 501 -1.14 5.02 -6.77
CA ALA A 501 -1.33 5.27 -8.21
C ALA A 501 -2.80 5.52 -8.64
N ARG A 502 -3.78 5.23 -7.77
CA ARG A 502 -5.18 5.62 -7.90
C ARG A 502 -5.60 6.33 -6.60
N PRO A 503 -6.47 7.36 -6.66
CA PRO A 503 -7.01 8.00 -5.48
C PRO A 503 -7.65 7.03 -4.46
N THR A 504 -7.09 7.09 -3.28
CA THR A 504 -7.22 6.31 -2.04
C THR A 504 -8.05 6.87 -0.88
N LEU A 505 -9.26 6.43 -0.51
CA LEU A 505 -9.85 6.90 0.77
C LEU A 505 -9.29 6.09 1.96
N LEU A 506 -8.66 6.79 2.91
CA LEU A 506 -8.23 6.28 4.21
C LEU A 506 -9.13 6.86 5.31
N ALA A 507 -9.73 6.03 6.14
CA ALA A 507 -10.64 6.49 7.20
C ALA A 507 -10.67 5.57 8.44
N TRP A 508 -10.75 6.17 9.63
CA TRP A 508 -10.79 5.46 10.90
C TRP A 508 -12.23 5.16 11.34
N SER A 509 -12.49 3.93 11.77
CA SER A 509 -13.78 3.42 12.22
C SER A 509 -13.64 2.68 13.54
N SER A 510 -14.64 2.77 14.41
CA SER A 510 -14.78 1.95 15.61
C SER A 510 -15.76 0.77 15.44
N ARG A 511 -16.45 0.68 14.29
CA ARG A 511 -17.51 -0.33 14.05
C ARG A 511 -17.09 -1.52 13.19
N VAL A 512 -15.89 -1.50 12.59
CA VAL A 512 -15.36 -2.68 11.88
C VAL A 512 -14.83 -3.65 12.93
N ALA A 513 -15.55 -4.75 13.13
CA ALA A 513 -15.21 -5.78 14.11
C ALA A 513 -13.86 -6.42 13.80
N SER A 514 -13.05 -6.63 14.84
CA SER A 514 -11.83 -7.44 14.73
C SER A 514 -12.18 -8.88 14.32
N PRO A 515 -11.44 -9.50 13.38
CA PRO A 515 -11.56 -10.92 13.04
C PRO A 515 -11.21 -11.82 14.24
N ILE A 516 -10.35 -11.33 15.14
CA ILE A 516 -9.95 -12.01 16.37
C ILE A 516 -10.79 -11.52 17.55
N ARG A 517 -11.19 -12.45 18.41
CA ARG A 517 -11.74 -12.20 19.74
C ARG A 517 -10.87 -12.86 20.79
N LEU A 518 -10.50 -12.10 21.82
CA LEU A 518 -9.86 -12.59 23.03
C LEU A 518 -10.93 -12.65 24.12
N ALA A 519 -11.21 -13.84 24.65
CA ALA A 519 -12.23 -14.04 25.68
C ALA A 519 -11.68 -13.73 27.09
N GLY A 520 -12.57 -13.40 28.03
CA GLY A 520 -12.23 -13.28 29.46
C GLY A 520 -11.53 -11.98 29.85
N LEU A 521 -11.77 -10.86 29.14
CA LEU A 521 -11.26 -9.53 29.48
C LEU A 521 -12.39 -8.50 29.51
N ASP A 522 -12.40 -7.69 30.57
CA ASP A 522 -13.44 -6.74 30.94
C ASP A 522 -13.59 -5.59 29.91
N ARG A 523 -12.48 -5.20 29.25
CA ARG A 523 -12.44 -4.03 28.37
C ARG A 523 -11.88 -4.35 26.99
N ASN A 524 -12.73 -4.18 25.98
CA ASN A 524 -12.38 -4.29 24.57
C ASN A 524 -12.24 -2.90 23.94
N LEU A 525 -11.02 -2.53 23.54
CA LEU A 525 -10.75 -1.37 22.70
C LEU A 525 -10.53 -1.83 21.26
N SER A 526 -11.25 -1.23 20.31
CA SER A 526 -11.10 -1.53 18.89
C SER A 526 -11.08 -0.27 18.05
N GLN A 527 -10.09 -0.18 17.16
CA GLN A 527 -9.91 0.88 16.19
C GLN A 527 -9.49 0.26 14.85
N SER A 528 -10.14 0.67 13.78
CA SER A 528 -9.95 0.06 12.46
C SER A 528 -9.74 1.15 11.42
N LEU A 529 -8.56 1.18 10.80
CA LEU A 529 -8.31 1.99 9.61
C LEU A 529 -8.81 1.20 8.39
N VAL A 530 -9.64 1.83 7.56
CA VAL A 530 -10.15 1.25 6.33
C VAL A 530 -9.54 1.99 5.14
N GLU A 531 -9.01 1.23 4.18
CA GLU A 531 -8.51 1.70 2.89
C GLU A 531 -9.45 1.27 1.77
N LEU A 532 -9.90 2.24 0.97
CA LEU A 532 -10.96 2.07 -0.01
C LEU A 532 -10.61 2.81 -1.31
N PRO A 533 -10.27 2.09 -2.40
CA PRO A 533 -9.95 2.72 -3.67
C PRO A 533 -11.20 3.40 -4.26
N LEU A 534 -11.02 4.63 -4.73
CA LEU A 534 -12.10 5.41 -5.31
C LEU A 534 -12.42 4.93 -6.72
N ARG A 535 -13.71 4.69 -7.00
CA ARG A 535 -14.21 4.50 -8.37
C ARG A 535 -14.68 5.84 -8.89
N ILE A 536 -13.78 6.53 -9.59
CA ILE A 536 -14.11 7.79 -10.27
C ILE A 536 -14.85 7.45 -11.57
N HIS A 537 -16.08 7.94 -11.70
CA HIS A 537 -16.89 7.82 -12.92
C HIS A 537 -16.64 9.02 -13.85
N HIS A 538 -17.05 8.91 -15.11
CA HIS A 538 -17.00 10.04 -16.03
C HIS A 538 -17.87 11.18 -15.51
N THR A 539 -17.36 12.40 -15.64
CA THR A 539 -18.11 13.61 -15.32
C THR A 539 -19.01 13.95 -16.51
N PRO A 540 -20.27 14.37 -16.30
CA PRO A 540 -21.14 14.78 -17.40
C PRO A 540 -20.48 15.84 -18.29
N ALA A 541 -20.87 15.89 -19.56
CA ALA A 541 -20.40 16.91 -20.48
C ALA A 541 -20.83 18.32 -20.02
N ASN A 542 -20.18 19.35 -20.56
CA ASN A 542 -20.48 20.76 -20.33
C ASN A 542 -20.37 21.23 -18.86
N THR A 543 -19.72 20.43 -17.99
CA THR A 543 -19.64 20.61 -16.54
C THR A 543 -18.32 21.26 -16.15
N ASN A 544 -18.36 22.24 -15.24
CA ASN A 544 -17.15 22.86 -14.68
C ASN A 544 -16.48 21.90 -13.69
N VAL A 545 -15.18 21.69 -13.85
CA VAL A 545 -14.38 20.77 -13.03
C VAL A 545 -13.11 21.41 -12.52
N VAL A 546 -12.74 21.06 -11.28
CA VAL A 546 -11.44 21.39 -10.68
C VAL A 546 -10.70 20.11 -10.32
N VAL A 547 -9.43 20.01 -10.68
CA VAL A 547 -8.56 18.90 -10.27
C VAL A 547 -7.44 19.44 -9.40
N PRO A 548 -7.48 19.22 -8.07
CA PRO A 548 -6.41 19.62 -7.17
C PRO A 548 -5.16 18.75 -7.40
N TRP A 549 -3.98 19.36 -7.32
CA TRP A 549 -2.70 18.70 -7.64
C TRP A 549 -2.45 17.31 -7.01
N PRO A 550 -2.88 16.98 -5.77
CA PRO A 550 -2.62 15.66 -5.18
C PRO A 550 -3.24 14.48 -5.95
N LEU A 551 -4.26 14.74 -6.77
CA LEU A 551 -4.94 13.74 -7.60
C LEU A 551 -4.30 13.56 -8.98
N LEU A 552 -3.38 14.45 -9.38
CA LEU A 552 -2.69 14.39 -10.66
C LEU A 552 -1.39 13.58 -10.53
N HIS A 553 -1.23 12.64 -11.46
CA HIS A 553 0.01 11.90 -11.67
C HIS A 553 0.89 12.66 -12.67
N TYR A 554 2.20 12.61 -12.49
CA TYR A 554 3.16 13.15 -13.45
C TYR A 554 4.30 12.17 -13.70
N THR A 555 4.84 12.26 -14.91
CA THR A 555 6.00 11.51 -15.37
C THR A 555 7.00 12.47 -15.99
N LEU A 556 8.29 12.14 -15.94
CA LEU A 556 9.23 12.79 -16.85
C LEU A 556 9.20 12.08 -18.18
N ALA A 557 9.20 12.88 -19.23
CA ALA A 557 9.32 12.43 -20.60
C ALA A 557 10.46 13.19 -21.27
N ALA A 558 10.95 12.69 -22.41
CA ALA A 558 11.81 13.50 -23.25
C ALA A 558 11.00 14.72 -23.76
N GLY A 559 11.60 15.90 -23.79
CA GLY A 559 10.95 17.07 -24.38
C GLY A 559 10.79 16.94 -25.90
N PRO A 560 9.98 17.82 -26.54
CA PRO A 560 9.95 17.93 -27.99
C PRO A 560 11.38 18.08 -28.55
N GLY A 561 11.79 17.18 -29.45
CA GLY A 561 13.13 17.14 -30.03
C GLY A 561 14.23 16.46 -29.19
N GLN A 562 13.95 15.98 -27.98
CA GLN A 562 14.92 15.23 -27.16
C GLN A 562 14.74 13.72 -27.31
N ARG A 563 15.85 12.96 -27.28
CA ARG A 563 15.82 11.48 -27.32
C ARG A 563 15.57 10.82 -25.95
N SER A 564 15.86 11.50 -24.85
CA SER A 564 15.77 10.95 -23.48
C SER A 564 15.38 12.02 -22.45
N PRO A 565 14.67 11.67 -21.37
CA PRO A 565 14.39 12.58 -20.24
C PRO A 565 15.66 12.86 -19.42
N ALA A 566 15.74 14.03 -18.81
CA ALA A 566 16.84 14.38 -17.90
C ALA A 566 16.85 13.51 -16.63
N LEU A 567 18.04 13.04 -16.24
CA LEU A 567 18.28 12.18 -15.06
C LEU A 567 18.28 12.97 -13.72
N VAL A 568 17.24 13.78 -13.50
CA VAL A 568 17.10 14.67 -12.33
C VAL A 568 16.05 14.17 -11.33
N PHE A 569 15.41 13.05 -11.62
CA PHE A 569 14.33 12.48 -10.81
C PHE A 569 14.37 10.95 -10.88
N ASP A 570 14.41 10.34 -9.71
CA ASP A 570 14.29 8.91 -9.55
C ASP A 570 12.82 8.51 -9.70
N GLN A 571 12.42 8.09 -10.92
CA GLN A 571 11.07 7.57 -11.19
C GLN A 571 10.74 6.33 -10.32
N ARG A 572 11.74 5.54 -9.92
CA ARG A 572 11.54 4.34 -9.11
C ARG A 572 11.17 4.73 -7.67
N ASN A 573 11.70 5.81 -7.12
CA ASN A 573 11.40 6.29 -5.77
C ASN A 573 10.42 7.49 -5.74
N HIS A 574 10.03 8.03 -6.89
CA HIS A 574 9.24 9.27 -7.03
C HIS A 574 9.87 10.45 -6.27
N LYS A 575 11.20 10.58 -6.35
CA LYS A 575 11.96 11.63 -5.68
C LYS A 575 12.83 12.39 -6.67
N TRP A 576 12.82 13.71 -6.54
CA TRP A 576 13.79 14.58 -7.19
C TRP A 576 15.19 14.29 -6.62
N ILE A 577 16.18 14.25 -7.51
CA ILE A 577 17.58 14.11 -7.15
C ILE A 577 18.08 15.50 -6.74
N GLY A 578 18.58 15.62 -5.51
CA GLY A 578 19.12 16.87 -4.99
C GLY A 578 20.60 17.05 -5.34
N HIS A 579 21.12 18.26 -5.11
CA HIS A 579 22.54 18.61 -5.21
C HIS A 579 23.16 18.40 -6.60
N LEU A 580 22.45 18.83 -7.65
CA LEU A 580 22.91 18.81 -9.03
C LEU A 580 23.80 20.03 -9.32
N SER A 581 24.95 19.84 -9.95
CA SER A 581 25.87 20.93 -10.36
C SER A 581 25.69 21.35 -11.82
N MET A 582 25.34 20.41 -12.71
CA MET A 582 25.16 20.68 -14.13
C MET A 582 23.81 21.38 -14.43
N PRO A 583 23.73 22.21 -15.49
CA PRO A 583 22.44 22.68 -16.01
C PRO A 583 21.57 21.52 -16.46
N ALA A 584 20.25 21.68 -16.41
CA ALA A 584 19.31 20.67 -16.91
C ALA A 584 18.09 21.31 -17.57
N ASP A 585 17.54 20.61 -18.56
CA ASP A 585 16.26 20.92 -19.18
C ASP A 585 15.29 19.76 -18.96
N VAL A 586 14.23 20.02 -18.21
CA VAL A 586 13.43 18.98 -17.55
C VAL A 586 11.99 19.10 -18.00
N PHE A 587 11.47 18.07 -18.67
CA PHE A 587 10.08 18.03 -19.13
C PHE A 587 9.25 17.09 -18.24
N VAL A 588 8.20 17.66 -17.65
CA VAL A 588 7.24 16.98 -16.77
C VAL A 588 5.88 16.98 -17.45
N ARG A 589 5.37 15.79 -17.77
CA ARG A 589 4.03 15.58 -18.32
C ARG A 589 3.08 15.17 -17.18
N PHE A 590 2.14 16.04 -16.85
CA PHE A 590 1.04 15.78 -15.94
C PHE A 590 -0.13 15.14 -16.69
N GLN A 591 -0.61 13.98 -16.23
CA GLN A 591 -1.72 13.27 -16.86
C GLN A 591 -3.04 13.70 -16.22
N LEU A 592 -3.95 14.28 -17.01
CA LEU A 592 -5.32 14.55 -16.56
C LEU A 592 -6.10 13.23 -16.41
N PRO A 593 -7.06 13.14 -15.45
CA PRO A 593 -7.93 11.98 -15.30
C PRO A 593 -8.75 11.74 -16.58
N ARG A 594 -8.83 10.48 -17.05
CA ARG A 594 -9.62 10.15 -18.24
C ARG A 594 -11.12 10.46 -18.08
N GLN A 595 -11.58 10.49 -16.84
CA GLN A 595 -12.96 10.78 -16.44
C GLN A 595 -13.45 12.20 -16.74
N ILE A 596 -12.54 13.14 -17.04
CA ILE A 596 -12.89 14.52 -17.42
C ILE A 596 -12.50 14.85 -18.87
N LEU A 597 -11.93 13.91 -19.62
CA LEU A 597 -11.59 14.11 -21.02
C LEU A 597 -12.81 13.79 -21.92
N PRO A 598 -13.04 14.54 -23.01
CA PRO A 598 -12.33 15.76 -23.43
C PRO A 598 -12.63 16.99 -22.56
N ILE A 599 -11.66 17.90 -22.42
CA ILE A 599 -11.76 19.11 -21.56
C ILE A 599 -11.17 20.35 -22.23
N ARG A 600 -11.84 21.49 -22.07
CA ARG A 600 -11.28 22.83 -22.33
C ARG A 600 -10.78 23.43 -21.02
N LEU A 601 -9.47 23.69 -20.92
CA LEU A 601 -8.86 24.27 -19.71
C LEU A 601 -9.17 25.77 -19.60
N THR A 602 -9.61 26.20 -18.42
CA THR A 602 -9.92 27.60 -18.08
C THR A 602 -8.87 28.21 -17.17
N SER A 603 -8.15 27.39 -16.39
CA SER A 603 -7.10 27.84 -15.47
C SER A 603 -6.10 26.72 -15.23
N VAL A 604 -4.81 27.05 -15.33
CA VAL A 604 -3.69 26.13 -15.11
C VAL A 604 -2.71 26.77 -14.15
N ASN A 605 -2.52 26.17 -12.97
CA ASN A 605 -1.65 26.67 -11.92
C ASN A 605 -0.49 25.71 -11.67
N VAL A 606 0.71 26.10 -12.10
CA VAL A 606 1.96 25.39 -11.78
C VAL A 606 2.61 26.02 -10.56
N THR A 607 3.10 25.19 -9.66
CA THR A 607 3.95 25.61 -8.54
C THR A 607 5.19 24.74 -8.49
N LEU A 608 6.35 25.39 -8.54
CA LEU A 608 7.69 24.82 -8.41
C LEU A 608 8.26 25.23 -7.05
N ASP A 609 8.77 24.29 -6.27
CA ASP A 609 9.59 24.54 -5.08
C ASP A 609 11.00 24.04 -5.39
N ILE A 610 11.96 24.96 -5.46
CA ILE A 610 13.33 24.72 -5.96
C ILE A 610 14.35 25.49 -5.11
N VAL A 611 15.55 24.93 -4.98
CA VAL A 611 16.74 25.63 -4.49
C VAL A 611 17.69 25.73 -5.66
N ALA A 612 17.92 26.94 -6.17
CA ALA A 612 18.74 27.25 -7.34
C ALA A 612 19.43 28.61 -7.17
N SER A 613 20.14 28.77 -6.06
CA SER A 613 20.95 29.97 -5.75
C SER A 613 21.90 30.30 -6.89
N GLY A 614 22.00 31.59 -7.27
CA GLY A 614 22.86 32.05 -8.35
C GLY A 614 22.55 31.55 -9.78
N ARG A 615 21.48 30.78 -9.99
CA ARG A 615 21.16 30.15 -11.29
C ARG A 615 19.89 30.73 -11.94
N PRO A 616 19.85 30.89 -13.27
CA PRO A 616 18.62 31.23 -13.98
C PRO A 616 17.71 30.00 -14.06
N VAL A 617 16.46 30.16 -13.62
CA VAL A 617 15.38 29.16 -13.69
C VAL A 617 14.30 29.68 -14.64
N ARG A 618 13.97 28.90 -15.67
CA ARG A 618 12.84 29.15 -16.58
C ARG A 618 11.79 28.06 -16.40
N LEU A 619 10.55 28.48 -16.13
CA LEU A 619 9.39 27.61 -16.03
C LEU A 619 8.45 27.93 -17.20
N ALA A 620 8.00 26.92 -17.93
CA ALA A 620 7.10 27.10 -19.07
C ALA A 620 5.97 26.07 -19.11
N LEU A 621 4.78 26.52 -19.52
CA LEU A 621 3.63 25.70 -19.90
C LEU A 621 3.56 25.60 -21.42
N PHE A 622 3.15 24.46 -21.93
CA PHE A 622 3.09 24.16 -23.37
C PHE A 622 1.66 23.98 -23.86
N SER A 623 1.41 24.39 -25.10
CA SER A 623 0.19 24.14 -25.87
C SER A 623 0.64 23.74 -27.28
N GLU A 624 0.07 22.68 -27.87
CA GLU A 624 0.40 22.23 -29.24
C GLU A 624 1.91 22.04 -29.52
N GLY A 625 2.66 21.56 -28.53
CA GLY A 625 4.10 21.34 -28.63
C GLY A 625 4.98 22.60 -28.52
N LYS A 626 4.39 23.80 -28.44
CA LYS A 626 5.09 25.08 -28.28
C LYS A 626 4.94 25.64 -26.86
N PRO A 627 5.93 26.35 -26.31
CA PRO A 627 5.80 27.02 -25.02
C PRO A 627 4.83 28.20 -25.15
N ALA A 628 3.69 28.14 -24.45
CA ALA A 628 2.61 29.13 -24.53
C ALA A 628 2.63 30.16 -23.39
N VAL A 629 3.10 29.77 -22.19
CA VAL A 629 3.28 30.70 -21.06
C VAL A 629 4.64 30.43 -20.44
N VAL A 630 5.46 31.47 -20.23
CA VAL A 630 6.85 31.35 -19.78
C VAL A 630 7.15 32.39 -18.71
N ILE A 631 7.88 31.99 -17.67
CA ILE A 631 8.45 32.90 -16.67
C ILE A 631 9.92 32.52 -16.42
N ARG A 632 10.78 33.54 -16.28
CA ARG A 632 12.22 33.40 -15.96
C ARG A 632 12.54 34.18 -14.68
N ARG A 633 13.34 33.58 -13.81
CA ARG A 633 13.90 34.21 -12.60
C ARG A 633 15.35 33.77 -12.40
N VAL A 634 16.10 34.45 -11.55
CA VAL A 634 17.49 34.10 -11.17
C VAL A 634 17.55 33.92 -9.65
N GLY A 635 18.35 32.98 -9.16
CA GLY A 635 18.60 32.81 -7.73
C GLY A 635 17.39 32.32 -6.92
N VAL A 636 16.54 31.49 -7.51
CA VAL A 636 15.28 31.07 -6.88
C VAL A 636 15.55 30.13 -5.71
N VAL A 637 15.18 30.55 -4.51
CA VAL A 637 15.13 29.71 -3.31
C VAL A 637 13.70 29.69 -2.77
N GLY A 638 13.07 28.51 -2.81
CA GLY A 638 11.69 28.30 -2.41
C GLY A 638 10.71 28.31 -3.60
N ARG A 639 9.56 28.97 -3.42
CA ARG A 639 8.40 28.80 -4.30
C ARG A 639 8.39 29.79 -5.47
N MET A 640 8.23 29.23 -6.67
CA MET A 640 7.95 29.92 -7.93
C MET A 640 6.63 29.40 -8.50
N ALA A 641 5.80 30.28 -9.04
CA ALA A 641 4.49 29.92 -9.60
C ALA A 641 4.33 30.46 -11.02
N LEU A 642 3.52 29.77 -11.83
CA LEU A 642 3.14 30.15 -13.18
C LEU A 642 1.65 29.87 -13.36
N HIS A 643 0.92 30.87 -13.84
CA HIS A 643 -0.51 30.80 -14.13
C HIS A 643 -0.72 30.86 -15.64
N GLY A 644 -1.49 29.94 -16.20
CA GLY A 644 -2.03 29.99 -17.56
C GLY A 644 -3.54 30.16 -17.51
N GLY A 645 -4.04 31.17 -18.22
CA GLY A 645 -5.47 31.47 -18.34
C GLY A 645 -6.19 30.59 -19.37
N ALA A 646 -7.47 30.88 -19.57
CA ALA A 646 -8.33 30.11 -20.46
C ALA A 646 -7.81 30.12 -21.91
N GLY A 647 -7.75 28.93 -22.53
CA GLY A 647 -7.29 28.78 -23.92
C GLY A 647 -5.77 28.91 -24.14
N GLN A 648 -4.99 29.43 -23.19
CA GLN A 648 -3.53 29.53 -23.32
C GLN A 648 -2.81 28.18 -23.26
N VAL A 649 -3.44 27.17 -22.66
CA VAL A 649 -2.88 25.83 -22.48
C VAL A 649 -3.92 24.80 -22.90
N ALA A 650 -3.59 24.00 -23.91
CA ALA A 650 -4.35 22.82 -24.31
C ALA A 650 -3.64 21.53 -23.84
N PRO A 651 -4.37 20.51 -23.36
CA PRO A 651 -3.80 19.19 -23.14
C PRO A 651 -3.44 18.53 -24.49
N ASP A 652 -2.42 17.68 -24.50
CA ASP A 652 -2.13 16.84 -25.67
C ASP A 652 -3.25 15.82 -25.95
N ALA A 653 -3.19 15.14 -27.11
CA ALA A 653 -4.19 14.14 -27.51
C ALA A 653 -4.38 12.99 -26.49
N GLY A 654 -3.39 12.74 -25.62
CA GLY A 654 -3.47 11.79 -24.51
C GLY A 654 -3.96 12.40 -23.19
N GLY A 655 -4.46 13.64 -23.18
CA GLY A 655 -4.88 14.37 -21.98
C GLY A 655 -3.72 14.84 -21.10
N GLY A 656 -2.53 15.06 -21.66
CA GLY A 656 -1.33 15.47 -20.92
C GLY A 656 -1.08 16.97 -20.96
N VAL A 657 -0.78 17.57 -19.80
CA VAL A 657 -0.31 18.96 -19.69
C VAL A 657 1.19 18.95 -19.47
N TRP A 658 1.92 19.67 -20.33
CA TRP A 658 3.38 19.69 -20.35
C TRP A 658 3.94 20.92 -19.63
N VAL A 659 4.88 20.68 -18.73
CA VAL A 659 5.63 21.70 -17.97
C VAL A 659 7.12 21.50 -18.22
N GLN A 660 7.81 22.54 -18.67
CA GLN A 660 9.26 22.56 -18.80
C GLN A 660 9.89 23.35 -17.66
N ILE A 661 10.92 22.80 -17.03
CA ILE A 661 11.76 23.43 -16.02
C ILE A 661 13.19 23.40 -16.53
N ARG A 662 13.72 24.56 -16.93
CA ARG A 662 15.11 24.71 -17.37
C ARG A 662 15.91 25.45 -16.31
N VAL A 663 16.96 24.82 -15.80
CA VAL A 663 17.93 25.42 -14.87
C VAL A 663 19.24 25.60 -15.62
N GLY A 664 19.71 26.83 -15.78
CA GLY A 664 20.94 27.14 -16.49
C GLY A 664 22.21 26.92 -15.65
N GLY A 665 23.35 27.23 -16.27
CA GLY A 665 24.63 27.32 -15.56
C GLY A 665 24.56 28.41 -14.49
N GLY A 666 25.25 28.18 -13.37
CA GLY A 666 25.51 29.24 -12.40
C GLY A 666 26.71 30.07 -12.82
N LEU A 667 26.84 31.27 -12.26
CA LEU A 667 28.08 32.06 -12.33
C LEU A 667 29.23 31.38 -11.56
N ASP A 668 28.91 30.46 -10.65
CA ASP A 668 29.83 29.71 -9.83
C ASP A 668 29.37 28.25 -9.73
N ILE A 669 30.29 27.31 -9.96
CA ILE A 669 30.03 25.87 -10.09
C ILE A 669 29.72 25.25 -8.71
N ALA A 670 30.20 25.85 -7.62
CA ALA A 670 30.00 25.38 -6.24
C ALA A 670 28.52 25.33 -5.81
N HIS A 671 27.66 26.13 -6.43
CA HIS A 671 26.26 26.26 -6.05
C HIS A 671 25.39 25.15 -6.66
N ALA A 672 25.29 24.03 -5.95
CA ALA A 672 24.42 22.91 -6.30
C ALA A 672 22.92 23.26 -6.18
N TRP A 673 22.09 22.77 -7.09
CA TRP A 673 20.65 23.02 -7.13
C TRP A 673 19.81 21.75 -6.94
N GLY A 674 18.53 21.89 -6.63
CA GLY A 674 17.61 20.77 -6.49
C GLY A 674 16.15 21.20 -6.47
N ILE A 675 15.31 20.46 -7.19
CA ILE A 675 13.86 20.61 -7.12
C ILE A 675 13.36 19.86 -5.89
N LYS A 676 12.53 20.50 -5.05
CA LYS A 676 11.85 19.86 -3.92
C LYS A 676 10.52 19.25 -4.37
N THR A 677 9.67 20.05 -5.00
CA THR A 677 8.38 19.60 -5.54
C THR A 677 7.96 20.36 -6.79
N VAL A 678 7.18 19.71 -7.65
CA VAL A 678 6.45 20.33 -8.77
C VAL A 678 4.98 19.94 -8.62
N ARG A 679 4.07 20.89 -8.78
CA ARG A 679 2.63 20.73 -8.59
C ARG A 679 1.88 21.42 -9.72
N LEU A 680 0.83 20.78 -10.22
CA LEU A 680 -0.09 21.33 -11.21
C LEU A 680 -1.51 21.20 -10.66
N SER A 681 -2.28 22.29 -10.56
CA SER A 681 -3.74 22.23 -10.39
C SER A 681 -4.41 22.80 -11.63
N VAL A 682 -5.51 22.20 -12.06
CA VAL A 682 -6.24 22.66 -13.25
C VAL A 682 -7.72 22.89 -12.94
N ALA A 683 -8.33 23.84 -13.65
CA ALA A 683 -9.76 23.97 -13.80
C ALA A 683 -10.13 24.02 -15.29
N GLY A 684 -11.32 23.59 -15.63
CA GLY A 684 -11.82 23.58 -17.00
C GLY A 684 -13.29 23.19 -17.09
N ARG A 685 -13.76 23.03 -18.32
CA ARG A 685 -15.12 22.58 -18.63
C ARG A 685 -15.05 21.33 -19.50
N THR A 686 -15.73 20.27 -19.10
CA THR A 686 -15.83 19.03 -19.90
C THR A 686 -16.56 19.31 -21.21
N LEU A 687 -16.14 18.67 -22.28
CA LEU A 687 -16.78 18.75 -23.60
C LEU A 687 -17.61 17.48 -23.85
N GLN A 688 -18.55 17.53 -24.80
CA GLN A 688 -19.11 16.29 -25.34
C GLN A 688 -18.01 15.55 -26.10
N SER A 689 -17.96 14.22 -25.95
CA SER A 689 -17.23 13.39 -26.90
C SER A 689 -18.07 13.29 -28.17
N ASN A 690 -17.56 13.83 -29.27
CA ASN A 690 -18.02 13.46 -30.61
C ASN A 690 -17.68 11.99 -30.89
#